data_AF-A0A2N0MM91-F1
#
_entry.id   AF-A0A2N0MM91-F1
#
_cell.length_a   1.000
_cell.length_b   1.000
_cell.length_c   1.000
_cell.angle_alpha   90.00
_cell.angle_beta   90.00
_cell.angle_gamma   90.00
#
_symmetry.space_group_name_H-M   'P 1'
#
loop_
_entity.id
_entity.type
_entity.pdbx_description
1 polymer ?
#
loop_
_entity_poly.entity_id
_entity_poly.type
_entity_poly.pdbx_seq_one_letter_code
_entity_poly.pdbx_strand_id
1 'polypeptide(L)'
;MYVSNMTLLDEFSQINKSQIRSAGPRYTPGMDPDGPNIQIRSLVLALAALGFEDAFKQHLDDLGSALHEARLYPPQPVTGAFRGRKFTPEFIESTLHSLSLCTADNAKGLSKELQLSVHHVTCQLLRLQDRLFNRRRAGKSEKVRQAVDSNLASVRHLTATVSDIQDLCEAPTFSLLTTNTLFLDGDWGTGKTHFLCDFTNRRMGDGKPTLLYLAQHLARGKNPVQALCDQTGLAETPAELLDRLQGLGQASGGRALLIIDGINEGDRDEWRSALESIARLARKYSHVGIVLSCRRPFDQHILTEQATSKWVRVSHPGFADVEFDAQVEYFTYYDIPAPQMPLLTPEFSRPLFLKLFCLTIRELAKSGKRHYLREVASGQKGMTRVLEDFVRAIGSKIEDEFGLRRNRCWEILKGIKMAGGKRLVGIAPAMAEGARDHLSREECLAIIGQINRWSSGEQSEAFLQRLLADGLLMDGVHWQDAGVYEDVIHFPYQRFSDHLIARHLLDQHLDTSTELSIRKSFYGRRPLGRIFQLRPGGYSYNMPGLASAIMLEFQERVRRHLPQDERELVFYLPRDRRRVEPVRDVFLDGLYWRSANSFTERTDHVLSVLLEKSNESTRNEVLEILVGLATRPGHPYSAERLRTYLEQMQMPERDLFWSEYLRSADDTSVIFRLLEWVERAFSENISEQASNSTVSLLSMFLTTSRRLLPDRATRGLYLIGLRQPKILFEASIKTLSFNDPYVPERMLAACYGVAMSRWADPRGRVVRKALPELACMLAQEMFVPAAPHSTRHVLMQDYALGVIELAQKVAPRSIPKDHLPYVKRPLEHLSVPFPPGAAIDEEESEKVASALHMDFENYTLGRLVEGRRNYDSQHATYRTLRKQILWRIADLGYSEASFGAIDRMIDRFAWPLRGDNPGKTDRYGKKYSWISYFEMYGVRLDEKALPEWRIEDRIADADIDPSFPVEPLRWGSRLPNPFEGSPTSARPWLADGLDPDYRELLQREEIDDLPGPWLLLEGFVEQAAPQDSRRIFTFLRGLILEDARIKELLKAFDTEPYPGNMAIPTPGQDYYTYSGEIPWSYRFAPYLRTATGSVAADVREAYERIFRPGDSPGIPVEIPAYEFMWEGAHCALNEVSGALMPSPALCSAFELVNHEREWDLYESNGKRATIYRVHRDGGGTLKSHFLYMRLDLVKLYLQRKARSLAWLVWGERTLQHQEFMARQEEISGVLAAHDHIHKQAYVWSEANLKEALSDSP
;
A
#
# COMPACT_ATOMS: atom_id res chain seq x y z
N MET A 1 -39.70 -30.06 -8.72
CA MET A 1 -38.32 -29.55 -8.63
C MET A 1 -38.15 -28.51 -7.53
N TYR A 2 -38.89 -27.39 -7.51
CA TYR A 2 -38.67 -26.29 -6.54
C TYR A 2 -38.76 -26.71 -5.05
N VAL A 3 -39.82 -27.44 -4.66
CA VAL A 3 -40.01 -27.94 -3.29
C VAL A 3 -38.93 -28.97 -2.90
N SER A 4 -38.54 -29.86 -3.83
CA SER A 4 -37.50 -30.87 -3.63
C SER A 4 -36.09 -30.28 -3.50
N ASN A 5 -35.82 -29.15 -4.16
CA ASN A 5 -34.54 -28.45 -4.07
C ASN A 5 -34.43 -27.67 -2.75
N MET A 6 -35.53 -27.08 -2.27
CA MET A 6 -35.55 -26.42 -0.95
C MET A 6 -35.28 -27.40 0.19
N THR A 7 -35.92 -28.57 0.18
CA THR A 7 -35.68 -29.61 1.20
C THR A 7 -34.22 -30.08 1.22
N LEU A 8 -33.58 -30.23 0.06
CA LEU A 8 -32.18 -30.68 -0.03
C LEU A 8 -31.18 -29.59 0.42
N LEU A 9 -31.48 -28.30 0.16
CA LEU A 9 -30.68 -27.19 0.67
C LEU A 9 -30.79 -27.04 2.19
N ASP A 10 -31.97 -27.31 2.76
CA ASP A 10 -32.16 -27.34 4.21
C ASP A 10 -31.36 -28.49 4.86
N GLU A 11 -31.34 -29.67 4.24
CA GLU A 11 -30.49 -30.80 4.66
C GLU A 11 -29.00 -30.44 4.61
N PHE A 12 -28.54 -29.78 3.53
CA PHE A 12 -27.15 -29.29 3.44
C PHE A 12 -26.86 -28.28 4.55
N SER A 13 -27.77 -27.36 4.84
CA SER A 13 -27.60 -26.39 5.91
C SER A 13 -27.46 -27.07 7.28
N GLN A 14 -28.25 -28.11 7.55
CA GLN A 14 -28.15 -28.88 8.79
C GLN A 14 -26.82 -29.64 8.90
N ILE A 15 -26.40 -30.32 7.83
CA ILE A 15 -25.12 -31.04 7.78
C ILE A 15 -23.97 -30.05 7.95
N ASN A 16 -23.94 -28.96 7.18
CA ASN A 16 -22.89 -27.95 7.25
C ASN A 16 -22.80 -27.33 8.65
N LYS A 17 -23.93 -26.95 9.27
CA LYS A 17 -23.94 -26.45 10.66
C LYS A 17 -23.38 -27.47 11.65
N SER A 18 -23.68 -28.76 11.46
CA SER A 18 -23.10 -29.83 12.27
C SER A 18 -21.59 -29.94 12.05
N GLN A 19 -21.13 -29.98 10.80
CA GLN A 19 -19.71 -30.13 10.46
C GLN A 19 -18.89 -28.91 10.91
N ILE A 20 -19.41 -27.70 10.74
CA ILE A 20 -18.77 -26.45 11.21
C ILE A 20 -18.68 -26.43 12.74
N ARG A 21 -19.71 -26.91 13.46
CA ARG A 21 -19.62 -27.08 14.92
C ARG A 21 -18.56 -28.11 15.31
N SER A 22 -18.44 -29.20 14.55
CA SER A 22 -17.47 -30.27 14.80
C SER A 22 -16.05 -29.95 14.33
N ALA A 23 -15.85 -28.96 13.45
CA ALA A 23 -14.54 -28.47 13.03
C ALA A 23 -13.74 -27.84 14.19
N GLY A 24 -14.42 -27.66 15.33
CA GLY A 24 -13.86 -27.10 16.56
C GLY A 24 -13.75 -25.57 16.50
N PRO A 25 -13.37 -24.93 17.61
CA PRO A 25 -13.17 -23.49 17.68
C PRO A 25 -12.04 -23.00 16.77
N ARG A 26 -12.18 -21.76 16.27
CA ARG A 26 -11.20 -21.07 15.40
C ARG A 26 -9.78 -21.20 15.99
N TYR A 27 -8.89 -21.94 15.33
CA TYR A 27 -7.47 -22.20 15.71
C TYR A 27 -7.24 -22.68 17.18
N THR A 28 -7.65 -23.93 17.47
CA THR A 28 -7.57 -24.76 18.70
C THR A 28 -8.62 -24.55 19.82
N PRO A 29 -9.07 -25.66 20.47
CA PRO A 29 -10.38 -25.77 21.10
C PRO A 29 -10.46 -25.11 22.47
N GLY A 30 -11.41 -24.19 22.62
CA GLY A 30 -12.02 -23.93 23.91
C GLY A 30 -12.61 -22.55 24.16
N MET A 31 -12.50 -21.54 23.27
CA MET A 31 -12.85 -20.18 23.73
C MET A 31 -13.49 -19.15 22.80
N ASP A 32 -13.50 -19.22 21.45
CA ASP A 32 -14.12 -18.07 20.75
C ASP A 32 -14.61 -18.30 19.31
N PRO A 33 -15.95 -18.30 19.07
CA PRO A 33 -16.55 -18.21 17.74
C PRO A 33 -16.34 -16.86 17.04
N ASP A 34 -16.03 -15.80 17.78
CA ASP A 34 -16.04 -14.42 17.28
C ASP A 34 -14.64 -13.91 16.85
N GLY A 35 -13.65 -14.81 16.72
CA GLY A 35 -12.27 -14.44 16.39
C GLY A 35 -12.12 -13.74 15.03
N PRO A 36 -11.09 -12.89 14.82
CA PRO A 36 -10.92 -12.11 13.60
C PRO A 36 -10.87 -12.94 12.31
N ASN A 37 -11.45 -12.41 11.22
CA ASN A 37 -11.51 -13.05 9.91
C ASN A 37 -10.76 -12.24 8.83
N ILE A 38 -9.46 -12.45 8.72
CA ILE A 38 -8.66 -11.82 7.67
C ILE A 38 -8.85 -12.58 6.36
N GLN A 39 -9.41 -11.91 5.36
CA GLN A 39 -9.64 -12.51 4.05
C GLN A 39 -8.35 -12.58 3.23
N ILE A 40 -8.00 -13.78 2.78
CA ILE A 40 -6.89 -14.00 1.84
C ILE A 40 -7.45 -13.90 0.42
N ARG A 41 -7.33 -12.71 -0.19
CA ARG A 41 -7.96 -12.37 -1.48
C ARG A 41 -7.71 -13.42 -2.58
N SER A 42 -6.47 -13.92 -2.68
CA SER A 42 -6.09 -14.93 -3.68
C SER A 42 -6.87 -16.25 -3.54
N LEU A 43 -7.08 -16.72 -2.30
CA LEU A 43 -7.86 -17.94 -2.04
C LEU A 43 -9.36 -17.72 -2.27
N VAL A 44 -9.88 -16.56 -1.85
CA VAL A 44 -11.29 -16.19 -2.10
C VAL A 44 -11.56 -16.15 -3.60
N LEU A 45 -10.66 -15.55 -4.39
CA LEU A 45 -10.80 -15.48 -5.84
C LEU A 45 -10.72 -16.86 -6.50
N ALA A 46 -9.84 -17.76 -6.02
CA ALA A 46 -9.75 -19.14 -6.52
C ALA A 46 -11.05 -19.93 -6.32
N LEU A 47 -11.62 -19.88 -5.11
CA LEU A 47 -12.89 -20.55 -4.82
C LEU A 47 -14.08 -19.90 -5.54
N ALA A 48 -14.08 -18.57 -5.68
CA ALA A 48 -15.06 -17.85 -6.48
C ALA A 48 -15.02 -18.28 -7.96
N ALA A 49 -13.83 -18.47 -8.53
CA ALA A 49 -13.64 -18.99 -9.88
C ALA A 49 -14.17 -20.44 -10.01
N LEU A 50 -13.88 -21.31 -9.04
CA LEU A 50 -14.42 -22.68 -9.01
C LEU A 50 -15.95 -22.68 -8.97
N GLY A 51 -16.54 -21.78 -8.18
CA GLY A 51 -17.99 -21.65 -7.96
C GLY A 51 -18.75 -20.89 -9.05
N PHE A 52 -18.07 -20.20 -9.97
CA PHE A 52 -18.63 -19.21 -10.91
C PHE A 52 -19.37 -18.07 -10.20
N GLU A 53 -18.75 -17.52 -9.15
CA GLU A 53 -19.30 -16.44 -8.32
C GLU A 53 -18.97 -15.04 -8.87
N ASP A 54 -19.77 -14.05 -8.44
CA ASP A 54 -19.70 -12.68 -8.94
C ASP A 54 -18.38 -11.97 -8.61
N ALA A 55 -17.72 -12.33 -7.50
CA ALA A 55 -16.40 -11.78 -7.16
C ALA A 55 -15.33 -12.08 -8.23
N PHE A 56 -15.38 -13.27 -8.84
CA PHE A 56 -14.46 -13.61 -9.94
C PHE A 56 -14.89 -12.96 -11.26
N LYS A 57 -16.20 -12.89 -11.53
CA LYS A 57 -16.73 -12.23 -12.72
C LYS A 57 -16.37 -10.74 -12.75
N GLN A 58 -16.53 -10.06 -11.61
CA GLN A 58 -16.13 -8.66 -11.46
C GLN A 58 -14.64 -8.50 -11.73
N HIS A 59 -13.79 -9.41 -11.27
CA HIS A 59 -12.36 -9.35 -11.55
C HIS A 59 -12.04 -9.49 -13.05
N LEU A 60 -12.80 -10.31 -13.80
CA LEU A 60 -12.69 -10.37 -15.26
C LEU A 60 -13.15 -9.07 -15.94
N ASP A 61 -14.25 -8.49 -15.47
CA ASP A 61 -14.76 -7.21 -15.98
C ASP A 61 -13.82 -6.04 -15.67
N ASP A 62 -13.17 -6.04 -14.51
CA ASP A 62 -12.14 -5.05 -14.13
C ASP A 62 -10.93 -5.14 -15.07
N LEU A 63 -10.46 -6.35 -15.39
CA LEU A 63 -9.39 -6.57 -16.36
C LEU A 63 -9.82 -6.18 -17.78
N GLY A 64 -11.07 -6.46 -18.14
CA GLY A 64 -11.67 -6.03 -19.40
C GLY A 64 -11.73 -4.50 -19.50
N SER A 65 -12.10 -3.82 -18.41
CA SER A 65 -12.16 -2.36 -18.33
C SER A 65 -10.77 -1.73 -18.41
N ALA A 66 -9.78 -2.29 -17.71
CA ALA A 66 -8.39 -1.86 -17.81
C ALA A 66 -7.86 -2.03 -19.25
N LEU A 67 -8.19 -3.14 -19.92
CA LEU A 67 -7.83 -3.37 -21.33
C LEU A 67 -8.53 -2.39 -22.27
N HIS A 68 -9.80 -2.09 -22.00
CA HIS A 68 -10.58 -1.10 -22.73
C HIS A 68 -9.94 0.28 -22.62
N GLU A 69 -9.60 0.73 -21.40
CA GLU A 69 -8.91 2.00 -21.16
C GLU A 69 -7.55 2.06 -21.87
N ALA A 70 -6.75 0.99 -21.76
CA ALA A 70 -5.46 0.89 -22.45
C ALA A 70 -5.60 0.96 -23.99
N ARG A 71 -6.79 0.66 -24.52
CA ARG A 71 -7.11 0.64 -25.95
C ARG A 71 -7.79 1.91 -26.44
N LEU A 72 -8.41 2.74 -25.60
CA LEU A 72 -9.17 3.95 -26.02
C LEU A 72 -8.31 4.98 -26.80
N TYR A 73 -6.98 4.90 -26.67
CA TYR A 73 -6.02 5.74 -27.41
C TYR A 73 -4.99 4.90 -28.20
N PRO A 74 -5.38 4.01 -29.12
CA PRO A 74 -4.42 3.11 -29.76
C PRO A 74 -3.68 3.86 -30.88
N PRO A 75 -2.34 3.91 -30.86
CA PRO A 75 -1.61 4.51 -31.96
C PRO A 75 -1.85 3.76 -33.28
N GLN A 76 -1.80 4.45 -34.43
CA GLN A 76 -1.96 3.84 -35.76
C GLN A 76 -1.19 2.51 -35.95
N PRO A 77 0.05 2.34 -35.46
CA PRO A 77 0.78 1.07 -35.48
C PRO A 77 0.07 -0.14 -34.86
N VAL A 78 -0.70 0.03 -33.77
CA VAL A 78 -1.47 -1.06 -33.14
C VAL A 78 -2.60 -1.49 -34.07
N THR A 79 -3.38 -0.52 -34.56
CA THR A 79 -4.46 -0.76 -35.53
C THR A 79 -3.94 -1.46 -36.78
N GLY A 80 -2.75 -1.08 -37.27
CA GLY A 80 -2.08 -1.73 -38.40
C GLY A 80 -1.57 -3.15 -38.09
N ALA A 81 -1.07 -3.41 -36.88
CA ALA A 81 -0.52 -4.71 -36.50
C ALA A 81 -1.60 -5.80 -36.40
N PHE A 82 -2.83 -5.41 -36.03
CA PHE A 82 -3.97 -6.31 -35.85
C PHE A 82 -4.99 -6.29 -37.00
N ARG A 83 -4.83 -5.42 -38.01
CA ARG A 83 -5.72 -5.35 -39.18
C ARG A 83 -5.85 -6.72 -39.86
N GLY A 84 -7.08 -7.21 -40.00
CA GLY A 84 -7.41 -8.48 -40.66
C GLY A 84 -7.04 -9.74 -39.87
N ARG A 85 -6.67 -9.62 -38.59
CA ARG A 85 -6.41 -10.77 -37.71
C ARG A 85 -7.66 -11.15 -36.93
N LYS A 86 -7.80 -12.45 -36.65
CA LYS A 86 -8.85 -12.97 -35.76
C LYS A 86 -8.64 -12.51 -34.31
N PHE A 87 -7.44 -12.71 -33.77
CA PHE A 87 -7.12 -12.39 -32.37
C PHE A 87 -6.58 -10.97 -32.26
N THR A 88 -7.32 -10.12 -31.56
CA THR A 88 -7.02 -8.71 -31.30
C THR A 88 -7.26 -8.39 -29.81
N PRO A 89 -6.80 -7.23 -29.31
CA PRO A 89 -7.15 -6.77 -27.97
C PRO A 89 -8.67 -6.68 -27.73
N GLU A 90 -9.44 -6.20 -28.71
CA GLU A 90 -10.91 -6.18 -28.66
C GLU A 90 -11.49 -7.60 -28.53
N PHE A 91 -10.87 -8.56 -29.19
CA PHE A 91 -11.26 -9.96 -29.07
C PHE A 91 -11.04 -10.48 -27.65
N ILE A 92 -9.91 -10.16 -27.02
CA ILE A 92 -9.63 -10.49 -25.60
C ILE A 92 -10.67 -9.84 -24.70
N GLU A 93 -10.92 -8.54 -24.85
CA GLU A 93 -11.95 -7.77 -24.11
C GLU A 93 -13.33 -8.43 -24.22
N SER A 94 -13.78 -8.73 -25.44
CA SER A 94 -15.05 -9.40 -25.68
C SER A 94 -15.11 -10.82 -25.10
N THR A 95 -13.97 -11.52 -25.07
CA THR A 95 -13.88 -12.88 -24.51
C THR A 95 -13.89 -12.84 -22.98
N LEU A 96 -13.24 -11.85 -22.36
CA LEU A 96 -13.30 -11.60 -20.91
C LEU A 96 -14.73 -11.29 -20.47
N HIS A 97 -15.41 -10.39 -21.17
CA HIS A 97 -16.81 -10.08 -20.90
C HIS A 97 -17.74 -11.27 -21.16
N SER A 98 -17.49 -12.05 -22.22
CA SER A 98 -18.23 -13.28 -22.46
C SER A 98 -18.00 -14.31 -21.35
N LEU A 99 -16.79 -14.37 -20.78
CA LEU A 99 -16.47 -15.22 -19.63
C LEU A 99 -17.12 -14.73 -18.34
N SER A 100 -17.22 -13.41 -18.10
CA SER A 100 -17.90 -12.87 -16.92
C SER A 100 -19.40 -13.18 -16.93
N LEU A 101 -20.00 -13.24 -18.13
CA LEU A 101 -21.41 -13.61 -18.30
C LEU A 101 -21.65 -15.13 -18.44
N CYS A 102 -20.60 -15.95 -18.58
CA CYS A 102 -20.77 -17.37 -18.88
C CYS A 102 -21.19 -18.22 -17.67
N THR A 103 -21.82 -19.35 -17.97
CA THR A 103 -22.02 -20.45 -17.03
C THR A 103 -20.93 -21.50 -17.19
N ALA A 104 -20.89 -22.46 -16.26
CA ALA A 104 -19.90 -23.53 -16.26
C ALA A 104 -19.90 -24.39 -17.55
N ASP A 105 -21.01 -24.46 -18.29
CA ASP A 105 -21.12 -25.22 -19.54
C ASP A 105 -20.29 -24.60 -20.69
N ASN A 106 -20.24 -23.27 -20.77
CA ASN A 106 -19.64 -22.55 -21.89
C ASN A 106 -18.20 -22.08 -21.61
N ALA A 107 -17.78 -22.10 -20.35
CA ALA A 107 -16.48 -21.60 -19.91
C ALA A 107 -15.30 -22.26 -20.62
N LYS A 108 -15.33 -23.57 -20.86
CA LYS A 108 -14.19 -24.30 -21.44
C LYS A 108 -13.78 -23.79 -22.83
N GLY A 109 -14.75 -23.50 -23.69
CA GLY A 109 -14.49 -22.96 -25.02
C GLY A 109 -13.88 -21.57 -24.94
N LEU A 110 -14.52 -20.70 -24.16
CA LEU A 110 -14.11 -19.31 -23.97
C LEU A 110 -12.75 -19.19 -23.26
N SER A 111 -12.44 -20.01 -22.26
CA SER A 111 -11.12 -20.01 -21.58
C SER A 111 -10.00 -20.38 -22.55
N LYS A 112 -10.21 -21.38 -23.42
CA LYS A 112 -9.23 -21.76 -24.43
C LYS A 112 -9.06 -20.65 -25.48
N GLU A 113 -10.15 -20.02 -25.86
CA GLU A 113 -10.16 -18.90 -26.80
C GLU A 113 -9.45 -17.68 -26.22
N LEU A 114 -9.64 -17.39 -24.92
CA LEU A 114 -8.91 -16.34 -24.21
C LEU A 114 -7.41 -16.64 -24.19
N GLN A 115 -6.99 -17.83 -23.73
CA GLN A 115 -5.58 -18.21 -23.68
C GLN A 115 -4.88 -18.11 -25.05
N LEU A 116 -5.54 -18.59 -26.10
CA LEU A 116 -5.01 -18.48 -27.47
C LEU A 116 -4.92 -17.02 -27.92
N SER A 117 -5.96 -16.22 -27.67
CA SER A 117 -5.99 -14.81 -28.07
C SER A 117 -4.93 -13.99 -27.34
N VAL A 118 -4.80 -14.15 -26.01
CA VAL A 118 -3.78 -13.52 -25.17
C VAL A 118 -2.38 -13.87 -25.68
N HIS A 119 -2.06 -15.17 -25.84
CA HIS A 119 -0.75 -15.59 -26.35
C HIS A 119 -0.42 -14.97 -27.72
N HIS A 120 -1.38 -14.99 -28.65
CA HIS A 120 -1.19 -14.41 -29.98
C HIS A 120 -1.01 -12.89 -29.95
N VAL A 121 -1.81 -12.19 -29.14
CA VAL A 121 -1.74 -10.74 -28.98
C VAL A 121 -0.41 -10.35 -28.33
N THR A 122 0.00 -11.00 -27.23
CA THR A 122 1.32 -10.80 -26.59
C THR A 122 2.44 -10.94 -27.61
N CYS A 123 2.44 -12.03 -28.40
CA CYS A 123 3.45 -12.25 -29.43
C CYS A 123 3.47 -11.14 -30.52
N GLN A 124 2.30 -10.62 -30.90
CA GLN A 124 2.23 -9.51 -31.86
C GLN A 124 2.68 -8.19 -31.26
N LEU A 125 2.33 -7.90 -30.02
CA LEU A 125 2.77 -6.71 -29.31
C LEU A 125 4.29 -6.72 -29.16
N LEU A 126 4.90 -7.85 -28.76
CA LEU A 126 6.36 -7.99 -28.71
C LEU A 126 7.03 -7.73 -30.07
N ARG A 127 6.51 -8.33 -31.15
CA ARG A 127 7.02 -8.06 -32.52
C ARG A 127 6.84 -6.61 -32.95
N LEU A 128 5.75 -5.98 -32.55
CA LEU A 128 5.50 -4.56 -32.84
C LEU A 128 6.46 -3.67 -32.06
N GLN A 129 6.72 -3.98 -30.79
CA GLN A 129 7.73 -3.32 -29.97
C GLN A 129 9.10 -3.44 -30.63
N ASP A 130 9.52 -4.63 -31.07
CA ASP A 130 10.81 -4.83 -31.76
C ASP A 130 10.92 -3.99 -33.05
N ARG A 131 9.85 -3.95 -33.85
CA ARG A 131 9.81 -3.12 -35.07
C ARG A 131 9.91 -1.63 -34.76
N LEU A 132 9.17 -1.16 -33.76
CA LEU A 132 9.22 0.24 -33.30
C LEU A 132 10.61 0.57 -32.72
N PHE A 133 11.22 -0.35 -31.98
CA PHE A 133 12.57 -0.19 -31.43
C PHE A 133 13.63 -0.09 -32.53
N ASN A 134 13.53 -0.91 -33.58
CA ASN A 134 14.40 -0.83 -34.75
C ASN A 134 14.18 0.47 -35.55
N ARG A 135 12.92 0.91 -35.70
CA ARG A 135 12.59 2.17 -36.36
C ARG A 135 13.09 3.39 -35.58
N ARG A 136 13.04 3.32 -34.24
CA ARG A 136 13.63 4.32 -33.34
C ARG A 136 15.14 4.42 -33.54
N ARG A 137 15.84 3.28 -33.59
CA ARG A 137 17.30 3.22 -33.85
C ARG A 137 17.69 3.79 -35.21
N ALA A 138 16.86 3.58 -36.24
CA ALA A 138 17.09 4.12 -37.58
C ALA A 138 16.67 5.61 -37.74
N GLY A 139 15.95 6.18 -36.77
CA GLY A 139 15.40 7.53 -36.82
C GLY A 139 16.47 8.62 -36.69
N LYS A 140 16.63 9.42 -37.76
CA LYS A 140 17.60 10.54 -37.82
C LYS A 140 17.08 11.87 -37.25
N SER A 141 15.76 12.05 -37.10
CA SER A 141 15.16 13.30 -36.61
C SER A 141 14.39 13.10 -35.31
N GLU A 142 14.38 14.14 -34.46
CA GLU A 142 13.75 14.12 -33.14
C GLU A 142 12.23 13.92 -33.22
N LYS A 143 11.55 14.56 -34.18
CA LYS A 143 10.11 14.36 -34.42
C LYS A 143 9.76 12.91 -34.75
N VAL A 144 10.63 12.21 -35.50
CA VAL A 144 10.42 10.79 -35.85
C VAL A 144 10.65 9.89 -34.65
N ARG A 145 11.64 10.20 -33.79
CA ARG A 145 11.86 9.47 -32.54
C ARG A 145 10.67 9.67 -31.61
N GLN A 146 10.31 10.92 -31.27
CA GLN A 146 9.17 11.23 -30.41
C GLN A 146 7.86 10.55 -30.85
N ALA A 147 7.55 10.53 -32.15
CA ALA A 147 6.39 9.81 -32.67
C ALA A 147 6.50 8.29 -32.46
N VAL A 148 7.67 7.68 -32.70
CA VAL A 148 7.92 6.26 -32.44
C VAL A 148 7.87 5.94 -30.94
N ASP A 149 8.27 6.89 -30.10
CA ASP A 149 8.36 6.75 -28.65
C ASP A 149 6.99 6.80 -27.98
N SER A 150 6.13 7.71 -28.45
CA SER A 150 4.71 7.72 -28.12
C SER A 150 4.03 6.41 -28.52
N ASN A 151 4.29 5.91 -29.74
CA ASN A 151 3.78 4.61 -30.17
C ASN A 151 4.28 3.47 -29.28
N LEU A 152 5.55 3.50 -28.84
CA LEU A 152 6.14 2.47 -28.00
C LEU A 152 5.56 2.48 -26.58
N ALA A 153 5.32 3.66 -25.99
CA ALA A 153 4.68 3.81 -24.69
C ALA A 153 3.28 3.19 -24.68
N SER A 154 2.42 3.55 -25.64
CA SER A 154 1.07 2.97 -25.73
C SER A 154 1.09 1.47 -26.00
N VAL A 155 1.98 0.98 -26.87
CA VAL A 155 2.11 -0.46 -27.11
C VAL A 155 2.52 -1.19 -25.84
N ARG A 156 3.40 -0.61 -25.02
CA ARG A 156 3.86 -1.24 -23.79
C ARG A 156 2.83 -1.15 -22.66
N HIS A 157 2.07 -0.07 -22.54
CA HIS A 157 0.92 0.00 -21.63
C HIS A 157 -0.09 -1.11 -21.97
N LEU A 158 -0.47 -1.23 -23.25
CA LEU A 158 -1.30 -2.33 -23.72
C LEU A 158 -0.65 -3.71 -23.48
N THR A 159 0.67 -3.82 -23.58
CA THR A 159 1.39 -5.07 -23.28
C THR A 159 1.35 -5.41 -21.79
N ALA A 160 1.48 -4.42 -20.90
CA ALA A 160 1.39 -4.62 -19.46
C ALA A 160 -0.01 -5.10 -19.08
N THR A 161 -1.07 -4.46 -19.57
CA THR A 161 -2.45 -4.90 -19.32
C THR A 161 -2.73 -6.30 -19.87
N VAL A 162 -2.22 -6.62 -21.07
CA VAL A 162 -2.32 -7.98 -21.61
C VAL A 162 -1.48 -8.97 -20.80
N SER A 163 -0.37 -8.54 -20.18
CA SER A 163 0.44 -9.35 -19.26
C SER A 163 -0.34 -9.68 -17.99
N ASP A 164 -1.08 -8.73 -17.40
CA ASP A 164 -1.91 -9.01 -16.22
C ASP A 164 -2.98 -10.08 -16.53
N ILE A 165 -3.57 -10.03 -17.73
CA ILE A 165 -4.51 -11.04 -18.21
C ILE A 165 -3.80 -12.38 -18.48
N GLN A 166 -2.56 -12.34 -18.96
CA GLN A 166 -1.73 -13.52 -19.13
C GLN A 166 -1.40 -14.18 -17.79
N ASP A 167 -1.03 -13.39 -16.78
CA ASP A 167 -0.76 -13.86 -15.42
C ASP A 167 -2.00 -14.52 -14.82
N LEU A 168 -3.19 -13.93 -15.03
CA LEU A 168 -4.45 -14.60 -14.68
C LEU A 168 -4.59 -15.94 -15.42
N CYS A 169 -4.37 -15.98 -16.74
CA CYS A 169 -4.50 -17.19 -17.55
C CYS A 169 -3.54 -18.32 -17.12
N GLU A 170 -2.40 -17.97 -16.56
CA GLU A 170 -1.37 -18.88 -16.02
C GLU A 170 -1.63 -19.25 -14.56
N ALA A 171 -2.41 -18.44 -13.82
CA ALA A 171 -2.73 -18.69 -12.42
C ALA A 171 -3.60 -19.95 -12.22
N PRO A 172 -3.42 -20.66 -11.08
CA PRO A 172 -4.30 -21.78 -10.71
C PRO A 172 -5.78 -21.39 -10.68
N THR A 173 -6.09 -20.16 -10.26
CA THR A 173 -7.43 -19.59 -10.21
C THR A 173 -8.18 -19.71 -11.54
N PHE A 174 -7.54 -19.40 -12.66
CA PHE A 174 -8.17 -19.47 -13.98
C PHE A 174 -8.38 -20.91 -14.46
N SER A 175 -7.48 -21.81 -14.09
CA SER A 175 -7.62 -23.25 -14.40
C SER A 175 -8.89 -23.86 -13.79
N LEU A 176 -9.41 -23.31 -12.69
CA LEU A 176 -10.64 -23.77 -12.01
C LEU A 176 -11.92 -23.55 -12.83
N LEU A 177 -11.89 -22.69 -13.84
CA LEU A 177 -13.00 -22.55 -14.79
C LEU A 177 -13.22 -23.83 -15.59
N THR A 178 -12.12 -24.48 -15.99
CA THR A 178 -12.18 -25.69 -16.83
C THR A 178 -12.02 -26.99 -16.04
N THR A 179 -11.34 -26.93 -14.90
CA THR A 179 -11.08 -28.08 -14.02
C THR A 179 -11.84 -27.87 -12.72
N ASN A 180 -12.91 -28.64 -12.53
CA ASN A 180 -13.83 -28.50 -11.40
C ASN A 180 -13.37 -29.20 -10.11
N THR A 181 -12.06 -29.36 -9.93
CA THR A 181 -11.43 -30.08 -8.83
C THR A 181 -10.26 -29.27 -8.28
N LEU A 182 -10.40 -28.83 -7.03
CA LEU A 182 -9.43 -28.03 -6.29
C LEU A 182 -8.80 -28.86 -5.17
N PHE A 183 -7.47 -28.89 -5.10
CA PHE A 183 -6.71 -29.47 -4.02
C PHE A 183 -6.04 -28.33 -3.23
N LEU A 184 -6.59 -28.02 -2.06
CA LEU A 184 -6.11 -26.98 -1.16
C LEU A 184 -5.08 -27.57 -0.19
N ASP A 185 -3.81 -27.22 -0.38
CA ASP A 185 -2.74 -27.65 0.53
C ASP A 185 -2.23 -26.51 1.41
N GLY A 186 -1.40 -26.85 2.39
CA GLY A 186 -0.73 -25.85 3.23
C GLY A 186 -0.25 -26.46 4.53
N ASP A 187 0.65 -25.75 5.20
CA ASP A 187 1.23 -26.21 6.45
C ASP A 187 0.19 -26.28 7.57
N TRP A 188 0.53 -26.94 8.67
CA TRP A 188 -0.32 -26.97 9.85
C TRP A 188 -0.49 -25.55 10.45
N GLY A 189 -1.66 -25.29 11.03
CA GLY A 189 -1.96 -24.00 11.68
C GLY A 189 -2.19 -22.81 10.72
N THR A 190 -2.18 -23.03 9.40
CA THR A 190 -2.44 -22.01 8.36
C THR A 190 -3.90 -21.57 8.26
N GLY A 191 -4.86 -22.42 8.65
CA GLY A 191 -6.28 -22.05 8.70
C GLY A 191 -7.22 -22.67 7.68
N LYS A 192 -6.77 -23.64 6.89
CA LYS A 192 -7.56 -24.31 5.85
C LYS A 192 -9.00 -24.67 6.27
N THR A 193 -9.17 -25.40 7.37
CA THR A 193 -10.49 -25.82 7.88
C THR A 193 -11.41 -24.63 8.13
N HIS A 194 -10.91 -23.62 8.84
CA HIS A 194 -11.70 -22.42 9.19
C HIS A 194 -11.99 -21.55 7.97
N PHE A 195 -11.03 -21.41 7.07
CA PHE A 195 -11.23 -20.75 5.78
C PHE A 195 -12.35 -21.42 4.96
N LEU A 196 -12.36 -22.76 4.88
CA LEU A 196 -13.41 -23.50 4.18
C LEU A 196 -14.77 -23.43 4.90
N CYS A 197 -14.79 -23.40 6.23
CA CYS A 197 -16.02 -23.17 7.01
C CYS A 197 -16.60 -21.77 6.75
N ASP A 198 -15.78 -20.72 6.80
CA ASP A 198 -16.20 -19.34 6.54
C ASP A 198 -16.72 -19.15 5.12
N PHE A 199 -16.00 -19.73 4.16
CA PHE A 199 -16.43 -19.74 2.76
C PHE A 199 -17.77 -20.47 2.58
N THR A 200 -17.95 -21.62 3.25
CA THR A 200 -19.22 -22.36 3.24
C THR A 200 -20.36 -21.54 3.85
N ASN A 201 -20.12 -20.87 4.98
CA ASN A 201 -21.12 -20.01 5.63
C ASN A 201 -21.56 -18.85 4.72
N ARG A 202 -20.60 -18.18 4.06
CA ARG A 202 -20.91 -17.11 3.11
C ARG A 202 -21.78 -17.61 1.96
N ARG A 203 -21.37 -18.70 1.31
CA ARG A 203 -22.13 -19.31 0.22
C ARG A 203 -23.52 -19.76 0.64
N MET A 204 -23.69 -20.32 1.84
CA MET A 204 -25.01 -20.64 2.38
C MET A 204 -25.87 -19.38 2.57
N GLY A 205 -25.28 -18.29 3.07
CA GLY A 205 -25.95 -16.98 3.19
C GLY A 205 -26.42 -16.42 1.85
N ASP A 206 -25.63 -16.64 0.80
CA ASP A 206 -25.92 -16.22 -0.58
C ASP A 206 -26.84 -17.21 -1.34
N GLY A 207 -27.37 -18.24 -0.66
CA GLY A 207 -28.23 -19.26 -1.26
C GLY A 207 -27.54 -20.18 -2.27
N LYS A 208 -26.20 -20.25 -2.24
CA LYS A 208 -25.40 -21.06 -3.17
C LYS A 208 -25.21 -22.50 -2.64
N PRO A 209 -25.59 -23.55 -3.40
CA PRO A 209 -25.49 -24.94 -2.93
C PRO A 209 -24.06 -25.34 -2.59
N THR A 210 -23.85 -25.76 -1.34
CA THR A 210 -22.53 -26.15 -0.82
C THR A 210 -22.72 -27.23 0.23
N LEU A 211 -21.97 -28.33 0.14
CA LEU A 211 -21.92 -29.39 1.13
C LEU A 211 -20.48 -29.50 1.64
N LEU A 212 -20.27 -29.17 2.91
CA LEU A 212 -19.01 -29.30 3.62
C LEU A 212 -19.05 -30.55 4.51
N TYR A 213 -17.99 -31.35 4.46
CA TYR A 213 -17.82 -32.51 5.33
C TYR A 213 -16.37 -32.66 5.79
N LEU A 214 -16.16 -33.05 7.06
CA LEU A 214 -14.82 -33.30 7.58
C LEU A 214 -14.43 -34.76 7.32
N ALA A 215 -13.27 -35.00 6.70
CA ALA A 215 -12.84 -36.34 6.31
C ALA A 215 -12.66 -37.29 7.50
N GLN A 216 -12.29 -36.77 8.68
CA GLN A 216 -12.14 -37.55 9.92
C GLN A 216 -13.43 -38.25 10.38
N HIS A 217 -14.60 -37.77 9.96
CA HIS A 217 -15.88 -38.37 10.32
C HIS A 217 -16.27 -39.53 9.39
N LEU A 218 -15.61 -39.71 8.25
CA LEU A 218 -15.93 -40.77 7.30
C LEU A 218 -15.54 -42.14 7.85
N ALA A 219 -16.40 -43.13 7.62
CA ALA A 219 -16.11 -44.51 7.97
C ALA A 219 -14.95 -45.05 7.11
N ARG A 220 -14.02 -45.77 7.76
CA ARG A 220 -12.90 -46.46 7.10
C ARG A 220 -13.37 -47.77 6.47
N GLY A 221 -12.59 -48.29 5.52
CA GLY A 221 -12.82 -49.58 4.84
C GLY A 221 -13.65 -49.46 3.55
N LYS A 222 -13.88 -48.26 3.03
CA LYS A 222 -14.77 -47.98 1.88
C LYS A 222 -14.25 -46.82 1.02
N ASN A 223 -14.76 -46.70 -0.21
CA ASN A 223 -14.51 -45.50 -1.01
C ASN A 223 -15.03 -44.24 -0.26
N PRO A 224 -14.23 -43.16 -0.12
CA PRO A 224 -14.60 -42.00 0.71
C PRO A 224 -15.92 -41.31 0.31
N VAL A 225 -16.23 -41.25 -0.99
CA VAL A 225 -17.48 -40.62 -1.45
C VAL A 225 -18.68 -41.53 -1.21
N GLN A 226 -18.48 -42.86 -1.27
CA GLN A 226 -19.52 -43.81 -0.87
C GLN A 226 -19.77 -43.72 0.64
N ALA A 227 -18.71 -43.63 1.45
CA ALA A 227 -18.84 -43.45 2.90
C ALA A 227 -19.61 -42.16 3.26
N LEU A 228 -19.41 -41.09 2.49
CA LEU A 228 -20.19 -39.85 2.63
C LEU A 228 -21.67 -40.07 2.33
N CYS A 229 -22.01 -40.80 1.26
CA CYS A 229 -23.39 -41.14 0.90
C CYS A 229 -24.07 -41.93 2.04
N ASP A 230 -23.41 -43.00 2.49
CA ASP A 230 -23.90 -43.88 3.55
C ASP A 230 -24.16 -43.12 4.88
N GLN A 231 -23.30 -42.16 5.23
CA GLN A 231 -23.42 -41.41 6.49
C GLN A 231 -24.43 -40.27 6.43
N THR A 232 -24.52 -39.56 5.31
CA THR A 232 -25.40 -38.40 5.18
C THR A 232 -26.82 -38.79 4.79
N GLY A 233 -27.01 -39.97 4.18
CA GLY A 233 -28.30 -40.40 3.66
C GLY A 233 -28.80 -39.59 2.45
N LEU A 234 -27.96 -38.71 1.88
CA LEU A 234 -28.34 -37.80 0.79
C LEU A 234 -28.51 -38.53 -0.56
N ALA A 235 -27.88 -39.69 -0.72
CA ALA A 235 -27.89 -40.51 -1.93
C ALA A 235 -27.47 -41.95 -1.60
N GLU A 236 -27.84 -42.92 -2.45
CA GLU A 236 -27.37 -44.31 -2.31
C GLU A 236 -25.99 -44.53 -2.95
N THR A 237 -25.63 -43.72 -3.95
CA THR A 237 -24.36 -43.83 -4.68
C THR A 237 -23.69 -42.47 -4.93
N PRO A 238 -22.36 -42.42 -5.09
CA PRO A 238 -21.64 -41.21 -5.49
C PRO A 238 -22.17 -40.55 -6.76
N ALA A 239 -22.60 -41.33 -7.76
CA ALA A 239 -23.15 -40.79 -9.00
C ALA A 239 -24.46 -40.04 -8.74
N GLU A 240 -25.36 -40.63 -7.95
CA GLU A 240 -26.63 -40.00 -7.56
C GLU A 240 -26.41 -38.72 -6.75
N LEU A 241 -25.45 -38.72 -5.81
CA LEU A 241 -25.09 -37.51 -5.06
C LEU A 241 -24.66 -36.37 -6.00
N LEU A 242 -23.82 -36.69 -6.98
CA LEU A 242 -23.36 -35.70 -7.96
C LEU A 242 -24.45 -35.26 -8.94
N ASP A 243 -25.37 -36.16 -9.32
CA ASP A 243 -26.57 -35.80 -10.11
C ASP A 243 -27.44 -34.77 -9.36
N ARG A 244 -27.63 -34.98 -8.05
CA ARG A 244 -28.38 -34.03 -7.19
C ARG A 244 -27.66 -32.69 -7.08
N LEU A 245 -26.34 -32.70 -6.85
CA LEU A 245 -25.52 -31.47 -6.81
C LEU A 245 -25.54 -30.73 -8.14
N GLN A 246 -25.46 -31.45 -9.27
CA GLN A 246 -25.56 -30.89 -10.62
C GLN A 246 -26.88 -30.12 -10.80
N GLY A 247 -28.01 -30.72 -10.40
CA GLY A 247 -29.32 -30.07 -10.50
C GLY A 247 -29.43 -28.80 -9.64
N LEU A 248 -28.87 -28.83 -8.42
CA LEU A 248 -28.81 -27.63 -7.56
C LEU A 248 -27.89 -26.55 -8.14
N GLY A 249 -26.72 -26.93 -8.65
CA GLY A 249 -25.76 -26.03 -9.29
C GLY A 249 -26.39 -25.30 -10.47
N GLN A 250 -27.04 -26.06 -11.37
CA GLN A 250 -27.79 -25.53 -12.51
C GLN A 250 -28.85 -24.51 -12.08
N ALA A 251 -29.66 -24.85 -11.06
CA ALA A 251 -30.70 -23.95 -10.55
C ALA A 251 -30.14 -22.64 -9.95
N SER A 252 -28.92 -22.68 -9.40
CA SER A 252 -28.24 -21.52 -8.78
C SER A 252 -27.40 -20.67 -9.76
N GLY A 253 -27.34 -21.06 -11.04
CA GLY A 253 -26.57 -20.37 -12.08
C GLY A 253 -25.05 -20.53 -11.99
N GLY A 254 -24.54 -21.47 -11.19
CA GLY A 254 -23.11 -21.69 -10.95
C GLY A 254 -22.78 -23.15 -10.68
N ARG A 255 -21.75 -23.43 -9.88
CA ARG A 255 -21.47 -24.79 -9.40
C ARG A 255 -21.95 -25.00 -7.98
N ALA A 256 -22.57 -26.16 -7.73
CA ALA A 256 -22.71 -26.69 -6.38
C ALA A 256 -21.35 -27.22 -5.92
N LEU A 257 -20.94 -26.92 -4.69
CA LEU A 257 -19.63 -27.32 -4.20
C LEU A 257 -19.71 -28.46 -3.19
N LEU A 258 -18.92 -29.52 -3.41
CA LEU A 258 -18.64 -30.56 -2.42
C LEU A 258 -17.25 -30.31 -1.84
N ILE A 259 -17.20 -29.93 -0.57
CA ILE A 259 -15.97 -29.61 0.14
C ILE A 259 -15.70 -30.72 1.16
N ILE A 260 -14.56 -31.39 1.03
CA ILE A 260 -14.11 -32.38 2.01
C ILE A 260 -12.79 -31.90 2.62
N ASP A 261 -12.87 -31.46 3.86
CA ASP A 261 -11.74 -30.89 4.57
C ASP A 261 -10.92 -31.97 5.30
N GLY A 262 -9.60 -31.82 5.27
CA GLY A 262 -8.68 -32.58 6.11
C GLY A 262 -8.52 -34.04 5.69
N ILE A 263 -8.38 -34.36 4.41
CA ILE A 263 -8.31 -35.76 3.94
C ILE A 263 -7.15 -36.55 4.57
N ASN A 264 -6.10 -35.87 5.03
CA ASN A 264 -4.99 -36.47 5.78
C ASN A 264 -5.38 -36.98 7.18
N GLU A 265 -6.54 -36.58 7.71
CA GLU A 265 -7.12 -37.01 8.98
C GLU A 265 -8.06 -38.22 8.82
N GLY A 266 -8.41 -38.57 7.56
CA GLY A 266 -9.09 -39.81 7.21
C GLY A 266 -8.11 -40.96 6.91
N ASP A 267 -8.61 -42.02 6.25
CA ASP A 267 -7.75 -43.12 5.78
C ASP A 267 -6.96 -42.71 4.53
N ARG A 268 -5.65 -42.52 4.70
CA ARG A 268 -4.79 -41.93 3.67
C ARG A 268 -4.64 -42.82 2.42
N ASP A 269 -4.63 -44.14 2.59
CA ASP A 269 -4.50 -45.08 1.47
C ASP A 269 -5.81 -45.15 0.66
N GLU A 270 -6.95 -45.08 1.34
CA GLU A 270 -8.27 -44.96 0.68
C GLU A 270 -8.39 -43.66 -0.10
N TRP A 271 -7.98 -42.53 0.48
CA TRP A 271 -7.95 -41.25 -0.22
C TRP A 271 -6.99 -41.26 -1.41
N ARG A 272 -5.77 -41.79 -1.23
CA ARG A 272 -4.76 -41.92 -2.28
C ARG A 272 -5.27 -42.72 -3.48
N SER A 273 -5.95 -43.83 -3.22
CA SER A 273 -6.54 -44.68 -4.29
C SER A 273 -7.80 -44.07 -4.90
N ALA A 274 -8.58 -43.28 -4.14
CA ALA A 274 -9.83 -42.69 -4.61
C ALA A 274 -9.64 -41.40 -5.44
N LEU A 275 -8.59 -40.61 -5.19
CA LEU A 275 -8.41 -39.26 -5.79
C LEU A 275 -8.58 -39.20 -7.31
N GLU A 276 -8.02 -40.18 -8.03
CA GLU A 276 -8.17 -40.22 -9.48
C GLU A 276 -9.62 -40.49 -9.88
N SER A 277 -10.28 -41.45 -9.21
CA SER A 277 -11.66 -41.83 -9.50
C SER A 277 -12.63 -40.67 -9.22
N ILE A 278 -12.41 -39.92 -8.14
CA ILE A 278 -13.17 -38.73 -7.77
C ILE A 278 -13.03 -37.67 -8.85
N ALA A 279 -11.80 -37.34 -9.27
CA ALA A 279 -11.60 -36.32 -10.30
C ALA A 279 -12.20 -36.73 -11.66
N ARG A 280 -12.12 -38.02 -12.01
CA ARG A 280 -12.74 -38.55 -13.24
C ARG A 280 -14.26 -38.48 -13.20
N LEU A 281 -14.85 -38.73 -12.03
CA LEU A 281 -16.28 -38.65 -11.82
C LEU A 281 -16.76 -37.19 -11.87
N ALA A 282 -16.10 -36.29 -11.13
CA ALA A 282 -16.40 -34.85 -11.11
C ALA A 282 -16.43 -34.23 -12.51
N ARG A 283 -15.48 -34.60 -13.40
CA ARG A 283 -15.41 -34.09 -14.78
C ARG A 283 -16.65 -34.37 -15.63
N LYS A 284 -17.52 -35.30 -15.25
CA LYS A 284 -18.80 -35.56 -15.94
C LYS A 284 -19.87 -34.51 -15.62
N TYR A 285 -19.67 -33.69 -14.60
CA TYR A 285 -20.65 -32.79 -14.00
C TYR A 285 -20.17 -31.33 -14.08
N SER A 286 -20.61 -30.59 -15.08
CA SER A 286 -20.20 -29.20 -15.32
C SER A 286 -20.59 -28.24 -14.18
N HIS A 287 -21.70 -28.53 -13.48
CA HIS A 287 -22.26 -27.72 -12.40
C HIS A 287 -21.91 -28.24 -11.00
N VAL A 288 -20.89 -29.08 -10.88
CA VAL A 288 -20.35 -29.54 -9.60
C VAL A 288 -18.88 -29.18 -9.50
N GLY A 289 -18.45 -28.58 -8.39
CA GLY A 289 -17.04 -28.41 -8.03
C GLY A 289 -16.69 -29.23 -6.79
N ILE A 290 -15.50 -29.84 -6.77
CA ILE A 290 -15.01 -30.58 -5.60
C ILE A 290 -13.77 -29.89 -5.04
N VAL A 291 -13.76 -29.66 -3.73
CA VAL A 291 -12.62 -29.13 -2.99
C VAL A 291 -12.16 -30.20 -2.00
N LEU A 292 -10.89 -30.57 -2.06
CA LEU A 292 -10.25 -31.40 -1.06
C LEU A 292 -9.15 -30.60 -0.37
N SER A 293 -9.09 -30.65 0.97
CA SER A 293 -8.01 -30.02 1.71
C SER A 293 -7.06 -31.07 2.31
N CYS A 294 -5.76 -30.77 2.30
CA CYS A 294 -4.73 -31.66 2.84
C CYS A 294 -3.60 -30.87 3.51
N ARG A 295 -3.03 -31.39 4.59
CA ARG A 295 -1.85 -30.81 5.25
C ARG A 295 -0.56 -31.28 4.58
N ARG A 296 0.43 -30.39 4.49
CA ARG A 296 1.81 -30.78 4.17
C ARG A 296 2.47 -31.46 5.37
N PRO A 297 3.32 -32.49 5.18
CA PRO A 297 3.75 -33.11 3.91
C PRO A 297 2.87 -34.29 3.44
N PHE A 298 1.72 -34.56 4.07
CA PHE A 298 0.85 -35.70 3.73
C PHE A 298 0.30 -35.63 2.30
N ASP A 299 0.19 -34.42 1.75
CA ASP A 299 -0.16 -34.15 0.36
C ASP A 299 0.73 -34.93 -0.61
N GLN A 300 2.04 -35.05 -0.35
CA GLN A 300 2.98 -35.74 -1.23
C GLN A 300 2.69 -37.24 -1.32
N HIS A 301 2.09 -37.82 -0.29
CA HIS A 301 1.71 -39.23 -0.26
C HIS A 301 0.34 -39.46 -0.88
N ILE A 302 -0.63 -38.63 -0.51
CA ILE A 302 -2.02 -38.77 -0.93
C ILE A 302 -2.15 -38.40 -2.40
N LEU A 303 -1.55 -37.27 -2.84
CA LEU A 303 -1.62 -36.80 -4.23
C LEU A 303 -0.54 -37.47 -5.09
N THR A 304 -0.88 -38.58 -5.74
CA THR A 304 0.01 -39.28 -6.68
C THR A 304 0.30 -38.45 -7.94
N GLU A 305 1.43 -38.68 -8.62
CA GLU A 305 1.78 -38.00 -9.89
C GLU A 305 0.66 -38.09 -10.94
N GLN A 306 -0.02 -39.25 -11.02
CA GLN A 306 -1.14 -39.48 -11.93
C GLN A 306 -2.41 -38.68 -11.56
N ALA A 307 -2.60 -38.38 -10.28
CA ALA A 307 -3.68 -37.54 -9.78
C ALA A 307 -3.36 -36.04 -9.91
N THR A 308 -2.10 -35.63 -9.76
CA THR A 308 -1.66 -34.21 -9.81
C THR A 308 -2.18 -33.46 -11.04
N SER A 309 -2.13 -34.08 -12.24
CA SER A 309 -2.63 -33.46 -13.47
C SER A 309 -4.15 -33.27 -13.55
N LYS A 310 -4.90 -33.84 -12.59
CA LYS A 310 -6.37 -33.81 -12.54
C LYS A 310 -6.92 -32.87 -11.47
N TRP A 311 -6.06 -32.30 -10.63
CA TRP A 311 -6.42 -31.40 -9.55
C TRP A 311 -5.69 -30.07 -9.74
N VAL A 312 -6.41 -28.96 -9.66
CA VAL A 312 -5.77 -27.66 -9.55
C VAL A 312 -5.28 -27.51 -8.12
N ARG A 313 -3.98 -27.28 -7.93
CA ARG A 313 -3.37 -27.13 -6.61
C ARG A 313 -3.30 -25.66 -6.23
N VAL A 314 -3.78 -25.31 -5.04
CA VAL A 314 -3.67 -23.98 -4.45
C VAL A 314 -3.16 -24.12 -3.03
N SER A 315 -2.22 -23.26 -2.63
CA SER A 315 -1.62 -23.30 -1.29
C SER A 315 -2.16 -22.20 -0.40
N HIS A 316 -2.54 -22.55 0.82
CA HIS A 316 -2.96 -21.59 1.83
C HIS A 316 -1.73 -20.97 2.51
N PRO A 317 -1.49 -19.65 2.36
CA PRO A 317 -0.24 -19.01 2.78
C PRO A 317 -0.19 -18.64 4.28
N GLY A 318 -1.20 -18.98 5.08
CA GLY A 318 -1.43 -18.33 6.38
C GLY A 318 -1.71 -16.83 6.21
N PHE A 319 -1.13 -15.99 7.06
CA PHE A 319 -1.17 -14.52 6.96
C PHE A 319 0.06 -13.95 6.25
N ALA A 320 0.79 -14.75 5.47
CA ALA A 320 1.83 -14.18 4.62
C ALA A 320 1.21 -13.12 3.69
N ASP A 321 1.88 -11.98 3.55
CA ASP A 321 1.45 -10.78 2.81
C ASP A 321 0.29 -9.98 3.43
N VAL A 322 -0.25 -10.40 4.58
CA VAL A 322 -1.30 -9.70 5.34
C VAL A 322 -1.00 -9.68 6.85
N GLU A 323 0.26 -9.80 7.23
CA GLU A 323 0.66 -9.97 8.64
C GLU A 323 0.25 -8.81 9.54
N PHE A 324 0.30 -7.58 9.04
CA PHE A 324 -0.02 -6.41 9.84
C PHE A 324 -1.51 -6.28 10.08
N ASP A 325 -2.32 -6.47 9.04
CA ASP A 325 -3.77 -6.48 9.18
C ASP A 325 -4.17 -7.59 10.17
N ALA A 326 -3.53 -8.75 10.07
CA ALA A 326 -3.71 -9.83 11.02
C ALA A 326 -3.31 -9.46 12.46
N GLN A 327 -2.13 -8.89 12.66
CA GLN A 327 -1.66 -8.47 13.98
C GLN A 327 -2.55 -7.40 14.60
N VAL A 328 -2.95 -6.39 13.83
CA VAL A 328 -3.81 -5.29 14.29
C VAL A 328 -5.18 -5.83 14.70
N GLU A 329 -5.81 -6.66 13.86
CA GLU A 329 -7.11 -7.25 14.18
C GLU A 329 -7.04 -8.15 15.42
N TYR A 330 -6.05 -9.05 15.49
CA TYR A 330 -5.88 -9.95 16.64
C TYR A 330 -5.60 -9.18 17.93
N PHE A 331 -4.73 -8.17 17.89
CA PHE A 331 -4.38 -7.42 19.09
C PHE A 331 -5.55 -6.59 19.59
N THR A 332 -6.30 -5.98 18.68
CA THR A 332 -7.53 -5.26 19.01
C THR A 332 -8.54 -6.19 19.66
N TYR A 333 -8.76 -7.36 19.05
CA TYR A 333 -9.69 -8.36 19.54
C TYR A 333 -9.36 -8.88 20.94
N TYR A 334 -8.09 -9.14 21.23
CA TYR A 334 -7.63 -9.65 22.53
C TYR A 334 -7.29 -8.55 23.56
N ASP A 335 -7.65 -7.29 23.33
CA ASP A 335 -7.29 -6.13 24.17
C ASP A 335 -5.78 -6.04 24.46
N ILE A 336 -4.97 -6.26 23.42
CA ILE A 336 -3.51 -6.14 23.47
C ILE A 336 -3.12 -4.79 22.89
N PRO A 337 -2.27 -3.99 23.58
CA PRO A 337 -1.81 -2.75 23.01
C PRO A 337 -1.03 -2.99 21.72
N ALA A 338 -1.23 -2.15 20.71
CA ALA A 338 -0.44 -2.16 19.48
C ALA A 338 1.06 -2.22 19.80
N PRO A 339 1.84 -3.04 19.06
CA PRO A 339 3.22 -3.24 19.41
C PRO A 339 4.01 -1.96 19.15
N GLN A 340 5.04 -1.69 19.97
CA GLN A 340 5.90 -0.52 19.80
C GLN A 340 6.79 -0.60 18.54
N MET A 341 6.82 -1.77 17.90
CA MET A 341 7.57 -2.07 16.68
C MET A 341 6.86 -3.19 15.92
N PRO A 342 7.00 -3.29 14.59
CA PRO A 342 6.39 -4.38 13.84
C PRO A 342 6.97 -5.75 14.22
N LEU A 343 6.11 -6.76 14.35
CA LEU A 343 6.54 -8.14 14.61
C LEU A 343 6.83 -8.83 13.28
N LEU A 344 8.06 -8.64 12.80
CA LEU A 344 8.50 -9.02 11.45
C LEU A 344 8.93 -10.50 11.30
N THR A 345 8.88 -11.30 12.37
CA THR A 345 9.34 -12.71 12.30
C THR A 345 8.28 -13.59 11.62
N PRO A 346 8.65 -14.49 10.68
CA PRO A 346 7.70 -15.30 9.90
C PRO A 346 6.69 -16.12 10.72
N GLU A 347 6.99 -16.40 11.98
CA GLU A 347 6.09 -17.09 12.90
C GLU A 347 4.81 -16.29 13.14
N PHE A 348 4.84 -14.95 13.14
CA PHE A 348 3.64 -14.12 13.30
C PHE A 348 2.75 -14.14 12.04
N SER A 349 3.25 -14.61 10.90
CA SER A 349 2.43 -14.89 9.71
C SER A 349 1.63 -16.19 9.87
N ARG A 350 1.85 -16.99 10.92
CA ARG A 350 1.05 -18.21 11.20
C ARG A 350 -0.12 -17.88 12.13
N PRO A 351 -1.38 -18.00 11.66
CA PRO A 351 -2.55 -17.60 12.45
C PRO A 351 -2.63 -18.24 13.83
N LEU A 352 -2.30 -19.54 13.91
CA LEU A 352 -2.30 -20.25 15.18
C LEU A 352 -1.24 -19.69 16.14
N PHE A 353 -0.03 -19.42 15.67
CA PHE A 353 1.01 -18.82 16.51
C PHE A 353 0.60 -17.45 17.03
N LEU A 354 0.09 -16.57 16.15
CA LEU A 354 -0.38 -15.24 16.51
C LEU A 354 -1.52 -15.29 17.54
N LYS A 355 -2.50 -16.19 17.36
CA LYS A 355 -3.57 -16.41 18.33
C LYS A 355 -3.03 -16.81 19.70
N LEU A 356 -2.15 -17.79 19.72
CA LEU A 356 -1.59 -18.36 20.96
C LEU A 356 -0.73 -17.35 21.70
N PHE A 357 0.04 -16.57 20.94
CA PHE A 357 0.76 -15.43 21.46
C PHE A 357 -0.20 -14.46 22.17
N CYS A 358 -1.32 -14.10 21.53
CA CYS A 358 -2.31 -13.20 22.09
C CYS A 358 -2.98 -13.77 23.36
N LEU A 359 -3.39 -15.04 23.35
CA LEU A 359 -3.99 -15.70 24.51
C LEU A 359 -3.07 -15.74 25.72
N THR A 360 -1.77 -15.92 25.49
CA THR A 360 -0.76 -15.96 26.56
C THR A 360 -0.64 -14.62 27.28
N ILE A 361 -0.83 -13.50 26.57
CA ILE A 361 -0.70 -12.16 27.13
C ILE A 361 -2.03 -11.54 27.57
N ARG A 362 -3.17 -12.06 27.12
CA ARG A 362 -4.50 -11.51 27.39
C ARG A 362 -4.76 -11.29 28.88
N GLU A 363 -4.37 -12.26 29.71
CA GLU A 363 -4.60 -12.26 31.17
C GLU A 363 -3.62 -11.38 31.96
N LEU A 364 -2.59 -10.80 31.31
CA LEU A 364 -1.66 -9.90 31.97
C LEU A 364 -2.28 -8.51 32.17
N ALA A 365 -1.94 -7.83 33.26
CA ALA A 365 -2.26 -6.40 33.40
C ALA A 365 -1.63 -5.58 32.26
N LYS A 366 -2.17 -4.40 31.92
CA LYS A 366 -1.67 -3.56 30.80
C LYS A 366 -0.16 -3.29 30.83
N SER A 367 0.43 -3.06 32.01
CA SER A 367 1.89 -2.93 32.18
C SER A 367 2.64 -4.23 31.91
N GLY A 368 2.08 -5.36 32.35
CA GLY A 368 2.58 -6.72 32.08
C GLY A 368 2.53 -7.07 30.59
N LYS A 369 1.43 -6.75 29.88
CA LYS A 369 1.30 -6.92 28.42
C LYS A 369 2.43 -6.18 27.68
N ARG A 370 2.67 -4.91 28.02
CA ARG A 370 3.75 -4.09 27.42
C ARG A 370 5.14 -4.65 27.72
N HIS A 371 5.39 -5.10 28.95
CA HIS A 371 6.67 -5.72 29.33
C HIS A 371 6.92 -6.99 28.53
N TYR A 372 5.90 -7.86 28.42
CA TYR A 372 5.98 -9.11 27.68
C TYR A 372 6.29 -8.87 26.20
N LEU A 373 5.60 -7.94 25.55
CA LEU A 373 5.86 -7.55 24.16
C LEU A 373 7.31 -7.09 23.95
N ARG A 374 7.87 -6.32 24.88
CA ARG A 374 9.29 -5.90 24.84
C ARG A 374 10.25 -7.07 25.02
N GLU A 375 9.97 -7.98 25.96
CA GLU A 375 10.80 -9.17 26.16
C GLU A 375 10.82 -10.07 24.93
N VAL A 376 9.68 -10.26 24.27
CA VAL A 376 9.59 -11.05 23.03
C VAL A 376 10.35 -10.39 21.89
N ALA A 377 10.26 -9.06 21.77
CA ALA A 377 11.06 -8.30 20.83
C ALA A 377 12.57 -8.30 21.12
N SER A 378 12.98 -8.63 22.36
CA SER A 378 14.39 -8.63 22.79
C SER A 378 15.21 -9.86 22.36
N GLY A 379 14.57 -10.84 21.70
CA GLY A 379 15.23 -12.01 21.10
C GLY A 379 14.91 -13.35 21.78
N GLN A 380 15.87 -14.28 21.73
CA GLN A 380 15.76 -15.72 22.04
C GLN A 380 15.12 -16.06 23.40
N LYS A 381 15.42 -15.27 24.44
CA LYS A 381 14.91 -15.51 25.80
C LYS A 381 13.41 -15.24 25.89
N GLY A 382 12.93 -14.22 25.18
CA GLY A 382 11.51 -13.88 25.08
C GLY A 382 10.71 -15.00 24.44
N MET A 383 11.20 -15.58 23.33
CA MET A 383 10.41 -16.60 22.63
C MET A 383 10.45 -18.00 23.28
N THR A 384 11.56 -18.40 23.90
CA THR A 384 11.57 -19.63 24.71
C THR A 384 10.50 -19.56 25.81
N ARG A 385 10.35 -18.37 26.40
CA ARG A 385 9.31 -18.10 27.39
C ARG A 385 7.91 -18.13 26.78
N VAL A 386 7.71 -17.55 25.59
CA VAL A 386 6.44 -17.68 24.83
C VAL A 386 6.05 -19.14 24.66
N LEU A 387 7.00 -20.00 24.27
CA LEU A 387 6.75 -21.42 24.12
C LEU A 387 6.41 -22.09 25.45
N GLU A 388 7.20 -21.83 26.50
CA GLU A 388 6.98 -22.42 27.82
C GLU A 388 5.61 -21.99 28.39
N ASP A 389 5.27 -20.71 28.29
CA ASP A 389 3.98 -20.17 28.72
C ASP A 389 2.84 -20.76 27.90
N PHE A 390 3.02 -20.92 26.58
CA PHE A 390 2.08 -21.59 25.69
C PHE A 390 1.83 -23.05 26.10
N VAL A 391 2.89 -23.84 26.28
CA VAL A 391 2.76 -25.25 26.68
C VAL A 391 2.09 -25.34 28.04
N ARG A 392 2.37 -24.41 28.96
CA ARG A 392 1.72 -24.37 30.28
C ARG A 392 0.24 -24.01 30.17
N ALA A 393 -0.11 -23.04 29.33
CA ALA A 393 -1.48 -22.62 29.12
C ALA A 393 -2.34 -23.76 28.57
N ILE A 394 -1.89 -24.44 27.50
CA ILE A 394 -2.61 -25.57 26.91
C ILE A 394 -2.51 -26.82 27.80
N GLY A 395 -1.29 -27.15 28.23
CA GLY A 395 -0.98 -28.34 29.01
C GLY A 395 -1.76 -28.39 30.32
N SER A 396 -2.14 -27.25 30.90
CA SER A 396 -2.92 -27.21 32.14
C SER A 396 -4.20 -28.06 32.07
N LYS A 397 -5.00 -27.93 31.02
CA LYS A 397 -6.24 -28.70 30.86
C LYS A 397 -5.97 -30.19 30.67
N ILE A 398 -4.96 -30.52 29.87
CA ILE A 398 -4.54 -31.90 29.61
C ILE A 398 -4.01 -32.55 30.89
N GLU A 399 -3.23 -31.82 31.67
CA GLU A 399 -2.70 -32.28 32.95
C GLU A 399 -3.83 -32.58 33.94
N ASP A 400 -4.87 -31.74 33.99
CA ASP A 400 -6.04 -31.97 34.85
C ASP A 400 -6.85 -33.21 34.42
N GLU A 401 -7.09 -33.38 33.11
CA GLU A 401 -7.81 -34.53 32.53
C GLU A 401 -7.15 -35.88 32.87
N PHE A 402 -5.81 -35.91 32.94
CA PHE A 402 -5.03 -37.12 33.22
C PHE A 402 -4.51 -37.21 34.67
N GLY A 403 -4.93 -36.29 35.56
CA GLY A 403 -4.53 -36.28 36.97
C GLY A 403 -3.02 -36.07 37.19
N LEU A 404 -2.36 -35.34 36.28
CA LEU A 404 -0.93 -35.07 36.32
C LEU A 404 -0.62 -33.78 37.09
N ARG A 405 0.59 -33.69 37.65
CA ARG A 405 1.05 -32.43 38.26
C ARG A 405 1.23 -31.33 37.22
N ARG A 406 1.11 -30.08 37.68
CA ARG A 406 1.38 -28.91 36.84
C ARG A 406 2.77 -28.96 36.20
N ASN A 407 2.84 -28.52 34.94
CA ASN A 407 4.03 -28.45 34.08
C ASN A 407 4.57 -29.80 33.61
N ARG A 408 3.81 -30.89 33.80
CA ARG A 408 4.20 -32.21 33.32
C ARG A 408 4.32 -32.24 31.81
N CYS A 409 3.41 -31.59 31.07
CA CYS A 409 3.48 -31.52 29.61
C CYS A 409 4.80 -30.88 29.14
N TRP A 410 5.18 -29.75 29.76
CA TRP A 410 6.44 -29.07 29.45
C TRP A 410 7.67 -29.93 29.75
N GLU A 411 7.65 -30.68 30.84
CA GLU A 411 8.75 -31.59 31.20
C GLU A 411 8.90 -32.78 30.26
N ILE A 412 7.79 -33.30 29.72
CA ILE A 412 7.83 -34.36 28.71
C ILE A 412 8.47 -33.83 27.43
N LEU A 413 8.06 -32.63 26.99
CA LEU A 413 8.58 -31.99 25.79
C LEU A 413 10.06 -31.60 25.93
N LYS A 414 10.40 -30.82 26.96
CA LYS A 414 11.75 -30.29 27.21
C LYS A 414 12.72 -31.35 27.73
N GLY A 415 12.24 -32.30 28.53
CA GLY A 415 13.04 -33.29 29.25
C GLY A 415 13.16 -33.03 30.74
N ILE A 416 13.13 -34.10 31.53
CA ILE A 416 13.26 -34.11 33.00
C ILE A 416 14.35 -35.07 33.47
N LYS A 417 15.05 -34.73 34.57
CA LYS A 417 15.95 -35.66 35.25
C LYS A 417 15.13 -36.64 36.08
N MET A 418 15.19 -37.93 35.72
CA MET A 418 14.59 -38.99 36.52
C MET A 418 15.44 -39.24 37.77
N ALA A 419 14.79 -39.64 38.88
CA ALA A 419 15.48 -39.92 40.14
C ALA A 419 16.58 -40.98 39.95
N GLY A 420 17.84 -40.62 40.26
CA GLY A 420 19.02 -41.49 40.09
C GLY A 420 19.66 -41.49 38.69
N GLY A 421 19.06 -40.81 37.70
CA GLY A 421 19.59 -40.73 36.33
C GLY A 421 20.51 -39.52 36.10
N LYS A 422 21.61 -39.71 35.35
CA LYS A 422 22.48 -38.61 34.88
C LYS A 422 21.94 -37.90 33.62
N ARG A 423 21.06 -38.56 32.85
CA ARG A 423 20.51 -38.05 31.58
C ARG A 423 19.08 -37.54 31.74
N LEU A 424 18.71 -36.56 30.90
CA LEU A 424 17.33 -36.11 30.75
C LEU A 424 16.54 -37.13 29.94
N VAL A 425 15.31 -37.41 30.36
CA VAL A 425 14.34 -38.21 29.61
C VAL A 425 13.24 -37.26 29.13
N GLY A 426 12.91 -37.31 27.85
CA GLY A 426 11.91 -36.47 27.21
C GLY A 426 12.02 -36.50 25.69
N ILE A 427 11.11 -35.80 25.02
CA ILE A 427 11.02 -35.76 23.56
C ILE A 427 12.22 -35.04 22.94
N ALA A 428 12.52 -33.80 23.34
CA ALA A 428 13.68 -33.07 22.81
C ALA A 428 15.03 -33.74 23.11
N PRO A 429 15.27 -34.33 24.32
CA PRO A 429 16.47 -35.15 24.57
C PRO A 429 16.60 -36.34 23.62
N ALA A 430 15.52 -37.08 23.36
CA ALA A 430 15.56 -38.23 22.47
C ALA A 430 15.82 -37.84 21.01
N MET A 431 15.24 -36.72 20.56
CA MET A 431 15.53 -36.12 19.26
C MET A 431 17.02 -35.71 19.14
N ALA A 432 17.57 -35.10 20.20
CA ALA A 432 18.98 -34.71 20.27
C ALA A 432 19.94 -35.91 20.24
N GLU A 433 19.66 -37.00 20.97
CA GLU A 433 20.48 -38.22 20.94
C GLU A 433 20.55 -38.83 19.53
N GLY A 434 19.45 -38.75 18.76
CA GLY A 434 19.40 -39.19 17.37
C GLY A 434 19.87 -38.16 16.33
N ALA A 435 20.19 -36.92 16.75
CA ALA A 435 20.45 -35.78 15.85
C ALA A 435 19.38 -35.59 14.74
N ARG A 436 18.11 -35.77 15.13
CA ARG A 436 16.92 -35.70 14.28
C ARG A 436 15.90 -34.74 14.87
N ASP A 437 14.93 -34.31 14.08
CA ASP A 437 13.88 -33.35 14.44
C ASP A 437 12.51 -34.00 14.71
N HIS A 438 12.47 -35.33 14.72
CA HIS A 438 11.27 -36.15 14.86
C HIS A 438 11.57 -37.43 15.66
N LEU A 439 10.52 -38.11 16.11
CA LEU A 439 10.57 -39.43 16.76
C LEU A 439 9.54 -40.37 16.12
N SER A 440 9.73 -41.69 16.19
CA SER A 440 8.65 -42.61 15.86
C SER A 440 7.53 -42.51 16.91
N ARG A 441 6.31 -42.91 16.53
CA ARG A 441 5.18 -42.96 17.47
C ARG A 441 5.50 -43.82 18.70
N GLU A 442 6.13 -44.98 18.49
CA GLU A 442 6.51 -45.90 19.56
C GLU A 442 7.51 -45.27 20.55
N GLU A 443 8.50 -44.54 20.04
CA GLU A 443 9.48 -43.81 20.87
C GLU A 443 8.78 -42.75 21.73
N CYS A 444 7.83 -42.02 21.14
CA CYS A 444 7.07 -41.01 21.86
C CYS A 444 6.21 -41.62 22.99
N LEU A 445 5.51 -42.73 22.70
CA LEU A 445 4.70 -43.46 23.70
C LEU A 445 5.57 -44.01 24.84
N ALA A 446 6.75 -44.54 24.53
CA ALA A 446 7.69 -45.04 25.52
C ALA A 446 8.17 -43.93 26.46
N ILE A 447 8.49 -42.74 25.92
CA ILE A 447 8.89 -41.56 26.73
C ILE A 447 7.76 -41.11 27.65
N ILE A 448 6.53 -40.98 27.12
CA ILE A 448 5.35 -40.58 27.89
C ILE A 448 5.09 -41.57 29.03
N GLY A 449 5.07 -42.88 28.73
CA GLY A 449 4.86 -43.93 29.72
C GLY A 449 5.95 -43.93 30.80
N GLN A 450 7.21 -43.77 30.41
CA GLN A 450 8.35 -43.75 31.33
C GLN A 450 8.29 -42.56 32.31
N ILE A 451 8.01 -41.35 31.82
CA ILE A 451 8.00 -40.14 32.64
C ILE A 451 6.81 -40.14 33.62
N ASN A 452 5.64 -40.58 33.15
CA ASN A 452 4.42 -40.63 33.96
C ASN A 452 4.31 -41.91 34.82
N ARG A 453 5.20 -42.88 34.62
CA ARG A 453 5.19 -44.22 35.26
C ARG A 453 3.90 -45.00 34.98
N TRP A 454 3.36 -44.85 33.77
CA TRP A 454 2.19 -45.61 33.34
C TRP A 454 2.60 -47.01 32.89
N SER A 455 1.82 -48.01 33.33
CA SER A 455 2.06 -49.43 33.01
C SER A 455 1.29 -49.89 31.77
N SER A 456 0.24 -49.16 31.37
CA SER A 456 -0.59 -49.45 30.20
C SER A 456 -0.24 -48.55 29.03
N GLY A 457 -0.04 -49.13 27.84
CA GLY A 457 0.16 -48.38 26.61
C GLY A 457 -1.06 -47.56 26.19
N GLU A 458 -2.26 -47.95 26.63
CA GLU A 458 -3.53 -47.28 26.30
C GLU A 458 -3.62 -45.87 26.91
N GLN A 459 -3.09 -45.68 28.14
CA GLN A 459 -3.03 -44.35 28.77
C GLN A 459 -2.04 -43.44 28.06
N SER A 460 -0.86 -43.96 27.67
CA SER A 460 0.13 -43.20 26.90
C SER A 460 -0.42 -42.79 25.54
N GLU A 461 -1.18 -43.67 24.89
CA GLU A 461 -1.82 -43.42 23.60
C GLU A 461 -2.91 -42.35 23.71
N ALA A 462 -3.81 -42.45 24.68
CA ALA A 462 -4.83 -41.43 24.93
C ALA A 462 -4.21 -40.06 25.23
N PHE A 463 -3.11 -40.02 25.98
CA PHE A 463 -2.39 -38.78 26.28
C PHE A 463 -1.70 -38.20 25.05
N LEU A 464 -1.02 -39.03 24.24
CA LEU A 464 -0.41 -38.59 22.99
C LEU A 464 -1.45 -38.02 22.03
N GLN A 465 -2.59 -38.70 21.87
CA GLN A 465 -3.72 -38.20 21.08
C GLN A 465 -4.19 -36.83 21.56
N ARG A 466 -4.23 -36.62 22.89
CA ARG A 466 -4.61 -35.31 23.43
C ARG A 466 -3.56 -34.23 23.17
N LEU A 467 -2.26 -34.55 23.27
CA LEU A 467 -1.18 -33.62 22.91
C LEU A 467 -1.22 -33.23 21.43
N LEU A 468 -1.59 -34.17 20.54
CA LEU A 468 -1.77 -33.93 19.11
C LEU A 468 -3.00 -33.05 18.83
N ALA A 469 -4.14 -33.36 19.46
CA ALA A 469 -5.40 -32.63 19.29
C ALA A 469 -5.30 -31.16 19.73
N ASP A 470 -4.64 -30.90 20.85
CA ASP A 470 -4.48 -29.54 21.38
C ASP A 470 -3.24 -28.81 20.81
N GLY A 471 -2.50 -29.45 19.90
CA GLY A 471 -1.40 -28.81 19.16
C GLY A 471 -0.13 -28.59 19.96
N LEU A 472 0.16 -29.46 20.94
CA LEU A 472 1.46 -29.52 21.63
C LEU A 472 2.49 -30.38 20.89
N LEU A 473 2.01 -31.36 20.11
CA LEU A 473 2.78 -32.20 19.20
C LEU A 473 2.07 -32.25 17.85
N MET A 474 2.76 -32.73 16.82
CA MET A 474 2.19 -32.97 15.50
C MET A 474 2.62 -34.33 14.94
N ASP A 475 1.70 -34.96 14.22
CA ASP A 475 2.02 -36.04 13.29
C ASP A 475 2.67 -35.46 12.03
N GLY A 476 3.68 -36.17 11.53
CA GLY A 476 4.37 -35.89 10.28
C GLY A 476 4.81 -37.19 9.61
N VAL A 477 5.54 -37.04 8.51
CA VAL A 477 6.06 -38.18 7.73
C VAL A 477 7.55 -37.99 7.52
N HIS A 478 8.33 -39.02 7.83
CA HIS A 478 9.75 -39.07 7.48
C HIS A 478 9.97 -40.05 6.33
N TRP A 479 10.64 -39.59 5.28
CA TRP A 479 10.97 -40.40 4.12
C TRP A 479 12.35 -41.03 4.29
N GLN A 480 12.40 -42.35 4.24
CA GLN A 480 13.64 -43.13 4.17
C GLN A 480 14.09 -43.27 2.70
N ASP A 481 15.36 -43.64 2.51
CA ASP A 481 15.87 -44.00 1.18
C ASP A 481 15.01 -45.14 0.58
N ALA A 482 14.69 -45.05 -0.72
CA ALA A 482 13.81 -45.97 -1.47
C ALA A 482 12.28 -45.75 -1.34
N GLY A 483 11.82 -44.58 -0.89
CA GLY A 483 10.40 -44.20 -0.96
C GLY A 483 9.51 -44.88 0.09
N VAL A 484 10.14 -45.54 1.08
CA VAL A 484 9.49 -46.00 2.30
C VAL A 484 9.35 -44.79 3.23
N TYR A 485 8.17 -44.63 3.84
CA TYR A 485 7.92 -43.56 4.78
C TYR A 485 7.52 -44.13 6.14
N GLU A 486 7.79 -43.36 7.18
CA GLU A 486 7.41 -43.68 8.55
C GLU A 486 6.58 -42.52 9.12
N ASP A 487 5.49 -42.86 9.82
CA ASP A 487 4.73 -41.90 10.61
C ASP A 487 5.55 -41.48 11.82
N VAL A 488 5.78 -40.17 11.94
CA VAL A 488 6.64 -39.61 12.98
C VAL A 488 5.92 -38.52 13.76
N ILE A 489 6.36 -38.32 14.99
CA ILE A 489 5.91 -37.27 15.88
C ILE A 489 6.99 -36.20 15.95
N HIS A 490 6.60 -34.93 15.76
CA HIS A 490 7.51 -33.80 15.92
C HIS A 490 6.83 -32.61 16.60
N PHE A 491 7.61 -31.58 16.91
CA PHE A 491 7.08 -30.35 17.46
C PHE A 491 6.32 -29.55 16.39
N PRO A 492 5.26 -28.82 16.77
CA PRO A 492 4.47 -28.03 15.80
C PRO A 492 5.22 -26.85 15.17
N TYR A 493 6.25 -26.37 15.86
CA TYR A 493 7.07 -25.23 15.44
C TYR A 493 8.52 -25.67 15.32
N GLN A 494 9.00 -25.77 14.08
CA GLN A 494 10.34 -26.30 13.79
C GLN A 494 11.46 -25.51 14.48
N ARG A 495 11.45 -24.17 14.39
CA ARG A 495 12.44 -23.34 15.09
C ARG A 495 12.47 -23.60 16.60
N PHE A 496 11.32 -23.87 17.22
CA PHE A 496 11.25 -24.21 18.65
C PHE A 496 11.83 -25.58 18.97
N SER A 497 11.53 -26.57 18.12
CA SER A 497 12.18 -27.89 18.15
C SER A 497 13.69 -27.73 18.11
N ASP A 498 14.17 -26.98 17.12
CA ASP A 498 15.59 -26.82 16.84
C ASP A 498 16.34 -26.21 18.03
N HIS A 499 15.75 -25.21 18.70
CA HIS A 499 16.33 -24.61 19.91
C HIS A 499 16.38 -25.58 21.10
N LEU A 500 15.33 -26.36 21.33
CA LEU A 500 15.34 -27.36 22.42
C LEU A 500 16.37 -28.45 22.16
N ILE A 501 16.43 -28.96 20.93
CA ILE A 501 17.41 -29.98 20.50
C ILE A 501 18.84 -29.42 20.58
N ALA A 502 19.08 -28.21 20.06
CA ALA A 502 20.39 -27.56 20.07
C ALA A 502 20.91 -27.37 21.50
N ARG A 503 20.05 -27.00 22.46
CA ARG A 503 20.43 -26.89 23.88
C ARG A 503 20.92 -28.21 24.44
N HIS A 504 20.19 -29.31 24.20
CA HIS A 504 20.61 -30.64 24.67
C HIS A 504 21.92 -31.09 24.03
N LEU A 505 22.07 -30.89 22.71
CA LEU A 505 23.30 -31.20 21.99
C LEU A 505 24.50 -30.42 22.56
N LEU A 506 24.33 -29.13 22.85
CA LEU A 506 25.37 -28.30 23.43
C LEU A 506 25.67 -28.70 24.89
N ASP A 507 24.66 -28.99 25.72
CA ASP A 507 24.85 -29.46 27.09
C ASP A 507 25.63 -30.77 27.18
N GLN A 508 25.41 -31.69 26.24
CA GLN A 508 26.04 -33.01 26.25
C GLN A 508 27.40 -33.07 25.56
N HIS A 509 27.63 -32.24 24.53
CA HIS A 509 28.76 -32.44 23.61
C HIS A 509 29.69 -31.23 23.46
N LEU A 510 29.31 -30.05 23.97
CA LEU A 510 30.19 -28.88 23.96
C LEU A 510 31.15 -28.93 25.16
N ASP A 511 32.45 -29.02 24.88
CA ASP A 511 33.50 -28.92 25.89
C ASP A 511 34.06 -27.49 25.89
N THR A 512 33.72 -26.70 26.91
CA THR A 512 34.14 -25.30 27.07
C THR A 512 35.42 -25.14 27.90
N SER A 513 36.14 -26.23 28.21
CA SER A 513 37.35 -26.19 29.06
C SER A 513 38.48 -25.33 28.47
N THR A 514 38.68 -25.41 27.16
CA THR A 514 39.68 -24.63 26.41
C THR A 514 39.15 -24.29 25.02
N GLU A 515 39.71 -23.29 24.35
CA GLU A 515 39.40 -23.00 22.94
C GLU A 515 39.59 -24.25 22.05
N LEU A 516 40.66 -25.01 22.26
CA LEU A 516 40.95 -26.21 21.48
C LEU A 516 39.87 -27.29 21.71
N SER A 517 39.38 -27.44 22.93
CA SER A 517 38.27 -28.35 23.25
C SER A 517 36.99 -27.94 22.53
N ILE A 518 36.67 -26.65 22.50
CA ILE A 518 35.52 -26.11 21.77
C ILE A 518 35.64 -26.47 20.28
N ARG A 519 36.79 -26.21 19.66
CA ARG A 519 37.02 -26.57 18.24
C ARG A 519 36.83 -28.07 18.00
N LYS A 520 37.39 -28.91 18.88
CA LYS A 520 37.29 -30.37 18.81
C LYS A 520 35.84 -30.87 18.91
N SER A 521 34.95 -30.18 19.64
CA SER A 521 33.53 -30.52 19.70
C SER A 521 32.84 -30.46 18.33
N PHE A 522 33.29 -29.60 17.42
CA PHE A 522 32.70 -29.42 16.08
C PHE A 522 33.43 -30.18 14.95
N TYR A 523 34.36 -31.08 15.27
CA TYR A 523 34.99 -31.93 14.24
C TYR A 523 33.97 -32.91 13.65
N GLY A 524 34.06 -33.18 12.34
CA GLY A 524 32.98 -33.84 11.59
C GLY A 524 32.54 -35.25 12.06
N ARG A 525 33.36 -35.95 12.87
CA ARG A 525 33.00 -37.25 13.48
C ARG A 525 32.22 -37.10 14.80
N ARG A 526 32.21 -35.92 15.42
CA ARG A 526 31.50 -35.62 16.66
C ARG A 526 30.03 -35.25 16.39
N PRO A 527 29.11 -35.44 17.35
CA PRO A 527 27.69 -35.13 17.17
C PRO A 527 27.42 -33.69 16.69
N LEU A 528 28.02 -32.68 17.34
CA LEU A 528 27.86 -31.28 16.93
C LEU A 528 28.45 -31.00 15.55
N GLY A 529 29.58 -31.61 15.20
CA GLY A 529 30.20 -31.45 13.88
C GLY A 529 29.39 -32.06 12.73
N ARG A 530 28.57 -33.09 12.99
CA ARG A 530 27.71 -33.71 11.97
C ARG A 530 26.61 -32.78 11.46
N ILE A 531 26.10 -31.91 12.32
CA ILE A 531 25.05 -30.93 11.98
C ILE A 531 25.52 -29.96 10.89
N PHE A 532 26.80 -29.58 10.92
CA PHE A 532 27.44 -28.68 9.95
C PHE A 532 28.05 -29.42 8.75
N GLN A 533 27.72 -30.69 8.54
CA GLN A 533 28.09 -31.36 7.30
C GLN A 533 27.33 -30.75 6.11
N LEU A 534 28.00 -30.68 4.96
CA LEU A 534 27.43 -30.10 3.76
C LEU A 534 26.65 -31.19 3.00
N ARG A 535 25.48 -30.81 2.47
CA ARG A 535 24.74 -31.66 1.54
C ARG A 535 25.52 -31.85 0.24
N PRO A 536 25.22 -32.91 -0.55
CA PRO A 536 25.70 -33.00 -1.93
C PRO A 536 25.43 -31.70 -2.69
N GLY A 537 26.43 -31.16 -3.38
CA GLY A 537 26.38 -29.83 -4.02
C GLY A 537 26.96 -28.69 -3.17
N GLY A 538 27.00 -28.83 -1.84
CA GLY A 538 27.74 -27.92 -0.95
C GLY A 538 27.10 -26.55 -0.70
N TYR A 539 25.84 -26.35 -1.11
CA TYR A 539 25.10 -25.09 -0.96
C TYR A 539 24.34 -24.96 0.37
N SER A 540 24.13 -26.06 1.10
CA SER A 540 23.45 -26.06 2.41
C SER A 540 24.09 -27.06 3.36
N TYR A 541 23.91 -26.84 4.67
CA TYR A 541 24.15 -27.87 5.68
C TYR A 541 23.09 -28.98 5.62
N ASN A 542 23.41 -30.16 6.16
CA ASN A 542 22.50 -31.30 6.24
C ASN A 542 21.25 -30.96 7.08
N MET A 543 21.47 -30.30 8.21
CA MET A 543 20.44 -29.90 9.18
C MET A 543 20.49 -28.38 9.42
N PRO A 544 20.04 -27.55 8.47
CA PRO A 544 20.21 -26.09 8.52
C PRO A 544 19.48 -25.44 9.71
N GLY A 545 18.29 -25.92 10.08
CA GLY A 545 17.54 -25.42 11.25
C GLY A 545 18.30 -25.63 12.56
N LEU A 546 18.77 -26.87 12.81
CA LEU A 546 19.64 -27.18 13.94
C LEU A 546 20.96 -26.41 13.90
N ALA A 547 21.57 -26.25 12.72
CA ALA A 547 22.78 -25.45 12.59
C ALA A 547 22.53 -24.00 13.04
N SER A 548 21.38 -23.42 12.71
CA SER A 548 21.03 -22.04 13.06
C SER A 548 20.79 -21.91 14.56
N ALA A 549 19.99 -22.82 15.12
CA ALA A 549 19.74 -22.89 16.55
C ALA A 549 21.04 -23.09 17.36
N ILE A 550 21.97 -23.93 16.90
CA ILE A 550 23.28 -24.11 17.53
C ILE A 550 24.13 -22.85 17.42
N MET A 551 24.18 -22.18 16.27
CA MET A 551 24.91 -20.91 16.11
C MET A 551 24.37 -19.83 17.05
N LEU A 552 23.05 -19.79 17.25
CA LEU A 552 22.41 -18.86 18.19
C LEU A 552 22.74 -19.18 19.66
N GLU A 553 22.52 -20.43 20.08
CA GLU A 553 22.71 -20.88 21.47
C GLU A 553 24.19 -20.90 21.88
N PHE A 554 25.11 -21.16 20.94
CA PHE A 554 26.56 -21.25 21.20
C PHE A 554 27.08 -20.02 21.95
N GLN A 555 26.67 -18.81 21.56
CA GLN A 555 27.13 -17.56 22.16
C GLN A 555 26.84 -17.48 23.66
N GLU A 556 25.64 -17.89 24.08
CA GLU A 556 25.25 -17.91 25.49
C GLU A 556 26.01 -19.00 26.27
N ARG A 557 26.29 -20.16 25.64
CA ARG A 557 27.02 -21.26 26.30
C ARG A 557 28.49 -20.94 26.55
N VAL A 558 29.13 -20.24 25.63
CA VAL A 558 30.56 -19.90 25.75
C VAL A 558 30.80 -18.57 26.46
N ARG A 559 29.74 -17.82 26.81
CA ARG A 559 29.83 -16.47 27.38
C ARG A 559 30.76 -16.35 28.59
N ARG A 560 30.83 -17.38 29.44
CA ARG A 560 31.69 -17.39 30.66
C ARG A 560 33.13 -17.87 30.40
N HIS A 561 33.39 -18.42 29.22
CA HIS A 561 34.65 -19.09 28.89
C HIS A 561 35.43 -18.40 27.77
N LEU A 562 34.73 -17.66 26.89
CA LEU A 562 35.32 -16.91 25.79
C LEU A 562 35.12 -15.40 25.97
N PRO A 563 36.11 -14.57 25.55
CA PRO A 563 35.95 -13.11 25.46
C PRO A 563 34.73 -12.73 24.63
N GLN A 564 34.19 -11.53 24.84
CA GLN A 564 32.99 -11.07 24.13
C GLN A 564 33.15 -11.16 22.62
N ASP A 565 34.25 -10.65 22.07
CA ASP A 565 34.48 -10.62 20.63
C ASP A 565 34.80 -11.98 20.03
N GLU A 566 34.88 -13.03 20.83
CA GLU A 566 35.27 -14.36 20.35
C GLU A 566 34.12 -15.34 20.19
N ARG A 567 32.88 -14.93 20.38
CA ARG A 567 31.75 -15.87 20.58
C ARG A 567 31.06 -16.36 19.31
N GLU A 568 31.56 -16.03 18.12
CA GLU A 568 30.94 -16.46 16.87
C GLU A 568 31.35 -17.88 16.44
N LEU A 569 30.37 -18.79 16.35
CA LEU A 569 30.61 -20.22 16.10
C LEU A 569 31.34 -20.49 14.77
N VAL A 570 31.10 -19.69 13.74
CA VAL A 570 31.73 -19.86 12.42
C VAL A 570 33.27 -19.91 12.50
N PHE A 571 33.87 -19.21 13.47
CA PHE A 571 35.32 -19.20 13.67
C PHE A 571 35.87 -20.46 14.35
N TYR A 572 35.00 -21.31 14.90
CA TYR A 572 35.33 -22.59 15.55
C TYR A 572 35.05 -23.79 14.64
N LEU A 573 34.21 -23.63 13.61
CA LEU A 573 33.95 -24.68 12.63
C LEU A 573 35.21 -25.06 11.82
N PRO A 574 35.36 -26.31 11.34
CA PRO A 574 36.43 -26.67 10.42
C PRO A 574 36.39 -25.86 9.11
N ARG A 575 37.56 -25.56 8.50
CA ARG A 575 37.64 -24.68 7.29
C ARG A 575 36.80 -25.19 6.12
N ASP A 576 36.72 -26.50 5.91
CA ASP A 576 35.91 -27.15 4.88
C ASP A 576 34.40 -26.98 5.07
N ARG A 577 33.95 -26.49 6.24
CA ARG A 577 32.54 -26.26 6.59
C ARG A 577 32.13 -24.79 6.57
N ARG A 578 33.06 -23.87 6.34
CA ARG A 578 32.83 -22.41 6.33
C ARG A 578 32.56 -21.86 4.93
N ARG A 579 31.81 -22.60 4.10
CA ARG A 579 31.39 -22.09 2.78
C ARG A 579 30.42 -20.92 2.98
N VAL A 580 30.47 -19.94 2.08
CA VAL A 580 29.73 -18.68 2.23
C VAL A 580 28.23 -18.92 2.25
N GLU A 581 27.69 -19.66 1.29
CA GLU A 581 26.24 -19.86 1.12
C GLU A 581 25.61 -20.62 2.31
N PRO A 582 26.13 -21.79 2.76
CA PRO A 582 25.58 -22.47 3.93
C PRO A 582 25.68 -21.65 5.23
N VAL A 583 26.77 -20.90 5.41
CA VAL A 583 26.95 -20.04 6.59
C VAL A 583 25.98 -18.88 6.53
N ARG A 584 25.84 -18.22 5.37
CA ARG A 584 24.92 -17.10 5.15
C ARG A 584 23.51 -17.48 5.58
N ASP A 585 22.95 -18.54 5.00
CA ASP A 585 21.56 -18.93 5.23
C ASP A 585 21.27 -19.13 6.71
N VAL A 586 22.15 -19.87 7.38
CA VAL A 586 21.99 -20.25 8.78
C VAL A 586 22.28 -19.09 9.74
N PHE A 587 23.27 -18.26 9.41
CA PHE A 587 23.66 -17.12 10.22
C PHE A 587 22.59 -16.02 10.18
N LEU A 588 22.14 -15.66 8.97
CA LEU A 588 21.13 -14.61 8.75
C LEU A 588 19.78 -14.99 9.37
N ASP A 589 19.35 -16.25 9.22
CA ASP A 589 18.11 -16.76 9.82
C ASP A 589 18.04 -16.53 11.34
N GLY A 590 19.19 -16.67 12.02
CA GLY A 590 19.29 -16.54 13.47
C GLY A 590 19.38 -15.10 13.99
N LEU A 591 19.65 -14.09 13.14
CA LEU A 591 19.94 -12.73 13.62
C LEU A 591 18.73 -12.05 14.27
N TYR A 592 17.52 -12.23 13.72
CA TYR A 592 16.29 -11.70 14.33
C TYR A 592 16.01 -12.27 15.72
N TRP A 593 16.57 -13.43 16.03
CA TRP A 593 16.36 -14.15 17.28
C TRP A 593 17.47 -13.90 18.29
N ARG A 594 18.56 -13.28 17.87
CA ARG A 594 19.73 -13.06 18.71
C ARG A 594 19.44 -12.01 19.77
N SER A 595 19.98 -12.22 20.97
CA SER A 595 19.96 -11.23 22.03
C SER A 595 20.74 -9.99 21.59
N ALA A 596 20.20 -8.80 21.83
CA ALA A 596 20.91 -7.53 21.56
C ALA A 596 22.32 -7.49 22.18
N ASN A 597 22.54 -8.18 23.31
CA ASN A 597 23.83 -8.18 24.00
C ASN A 597 24.84 -9.20 23.45
N SER A 598 24.51 -9.96 22.41
CA SER A 598 25.38 -11.03 21.88
C SER A 598 25.94 -10.74 20.49
N PHE A 599 25.70 -9.54 19.96
CA PHE A 599 26.39 -9.01 18.80
C PHE A 599 27.76 -8.45 19.20
N THR A 600 28.78 -8.71 18.37
CA THR A 600 30.19 -8.48 18.70
C THR A 600 30.97 -7.99 17.47
N GLU A 601 32.24 -7.61 17.63
CA GLU A 601 33.08 -7.24 16.47
C GLU A 601 33.24 -8.40 15.46
N ARG A 602 33.24 -9.66 15.92
CA ARG A 602 33.23 -10.81 15.01
C ARG A 602 31.90 -10.94 14.27
N THR A 603 30.78 -10.50 14.85
CA THR A 603 29.51 -10.39 14.11
C THR A 603 29.66 -9.38 12.97
N ASP A 604 30.22 -8.20 13.26
CA ASP A 604 30.49 -7.17 12.26
C ASP A 604 31.37 -7.72 11.14
N HIS A 605 32.44 -8.45 11.47
CA HIS A 605 33.30 -9.06 10.46
C HIS A 605 32.55 -10.02 9.52
N VAL A 606 31.66 -10.87 10.06
CA VAL A 606 30.86 -11.79 9.23
C VAL A 606 29.91 -11.00 8.34
N LEU A 607 29.21 -10.00 8.88
CA LEU A 607 28.29 -9.16 8.12
C LEU A 607 29.01 -8.36 7.03
N SER A 608 30.17 -7.76 7.31
CA SER A 608 30.99 -7.06 6.32
C SER A 608 31.43 -7.99 5.19
N VAL A 609 31.85 -9.22 5.51
CA VAL A 609 32.16 -10.22 4.46
C VAL A 609 30.94 -10.51 3.60
N LEU A 610 29.76 -10.67 4.21
CA LEU A 610 28.53 -10.93 3.45
C LEU A 610 28.11 -9.73 2.59
N LEU A 611 28.28 -8.49 3.08
CA LEU A 611 27.96 -7.26 2.37
C LEU A 611 28.93 -6.97 1.21
N GLU A 612 30.23 -7.18 1.41
CA GLU A 612 31.28 -6.74 0.48
C GLU A 612 31.71 -7.83 -0.52
N LYS A 613 31.68 -9.11 -0.12
CA LYS A 613 32.27 -10.22 -0.91
C LYS A 613 31.25 -11.14 -1.55
N SER A 614 29.96 -10.91 -1.34
CA SER A 614 28.88 -11.74 -1.88
C SER A 614 28.21 -11.08 -3.08
N ASN A 615 27.29 -11.80 -3.72
CA ASN A 615 26.45 -11.25 -4.78
C ASN A 615 25.41 -10.26 -4.23
N GLU A 616 24.78 -9.51 -5.14
CA GLU A 616 23.76 -8.50 -4.83
C GLU A 616 22.56 -9.07 -4.05
N SER A 617 22.10 -10.28 -4.36
CA SER A 617 21.02 -10.95 -3.60
C SER A 617 21.37 -11.09 -2.13
N THR A 618 22.57 -11.59 -1.82
CA THR A 618 23.04 -11.76 -0.44
C THR A 618 23.19 -10.43 0.27
N ARG A 619 23.72 -9.42 -0.42
CA ARG A 619 23.84 -8.06 0.12
C ARG A 619 22.46 -7.50 0.50
N ASN A 620 21.47 -7.66 -0.38
CA ASN A 620 20.11 -7.20 -0.14
C ASN A 620 19.44 -7.95 1.02
N GLU A 621 19.63 -9.28 1.13
CA GLU A 621 19.18 -10.07 2.29
C GLU A 621 19.77 -9.58 3.62
N VAL A 622 21.06 -9.21 3.63
CA VAL A 622 21.70 -8.63 4.82
C VAL A 622 21.09 -7.27 5.17
N LEU A 623 20.94 -6.38 4.18
CA LEU A 623 20.36 -5.05 4.38
C LEU A 623 18.91 -5.15 4.87
N GLU A 624 18.11 -6.07 4.32
CA GLU A 624 16.75 -6.39 4.77
C GLU A 624 16.71 -6.71 6.27
N ILE A 625 17.63 -7.57 6.74
CA ILE A 625 17.72 -7.90 8.17
C ILE A 625 18.16 -6.69 9.00
N LEU A 626 19.14 -5.92 8.54
CA LEU A 626 19.62 -4.75 9.26
C LEU A 626 18.52 -3.68 9.39
N VAL A 627 17.70 -3.47 8.36
CA VAL A 627 16.53 -2.59 8.41
C VAL A 627 15.51 -3.08 9.42
N GLY A 628 15.20 -4.38 9.42
CA GLY A 628 14.31 -4.97 10.42
C GLY A 628 14.82 -4.80 11.86
N LEU A 629 16.13 -4.99 12.08
CA LEU A 629 16.77 -4.81 13.40
C LEU A 629 16.87 -3.35 13.83
N ALA A 630 17.04 -2.41 12.88
CA ALA A 630 17.16 -0.97 13.14
C ALA A 630 15.96 -0.36 13.88
N THR A 631 14.80 -1.00 13.75
CA THR A 631 13.52 -0.60 14.37
C THR A 631 13.44 -0.97 15.85
N ARG A 632 14.34 -1.84 16.33
CA ARG A 632 14.32 -2.36 17.70
C ARG A 632 15.00 -1.37 18.67
N PRO A 633 14.28 -0.83 19.67
CA PRO A 633 14.85 0.09 20.64
C PRO A 633 16.05 -0.51 21.39
N GLY A 634 17.19 0.19 21.40
CA GLY A 634 18.39 -0.21 22.14
C GLY A 634 19.18 -1.35 21.51
N HIS A 635 18.86 -1.75 20.27
CA HIS A 635 19.61 -2.78 19.55
C HIS A 635 20.97 -2.23 19.05
N PRO A 636 22.06 -3.03 19.04
CA PRO A 636 23.38 -2.57 18.55
C PRO A 636 23.38 -2.16 17.08
N TYR A 637 22.57 -2.83 16.25
CA TYR A 637 22.28 -2.41 14.87
C TYR A 637 21.04 -1.51 14.88
N SER A 638 21.14 -0.37 15.56
CA SER A 638 20.06 0.62 15.62
C SER A 638 19.97 1.42 14.32
N ALA A 639 18.84 2.08 14.09
CA ALA A 639 18.68 3.05 13.01
C ALA A 639 19.74 4.17 13.07
N GLU A 640 20.18 4.55 14.26
CA GLU A 640 21.23 5.54 14.44
C GLU A 640 22.58 5.03 13.92
N ARG A 641 22.96 3.79 14.26
CA ARG A 641 24.19 3.17 13.73
C ARG A 641 24.15 3.05 12.20
N LEU A 642 23.01 2.65 11.64
CA LEU A 642 22.82 2.57 10.20
C LEU A 642 22.98 3.96 9.55
N ARG A 643 22.33 4.98 10.11
CA ARG A 643 22.47 6.37 9.64
C ARG A 643 23.92 6.84 9.66
N THR A 644 24.63 6.66 10.78
CA THR A 644 26.04 7.05 10.89
C THR A 644 26.93 6.32 9.88
N TYR A 645 26.66 5.04 9.62
CA TYR A 645 27.38 4.27 8.60
C TYR A 645 27.14 4.83 7.18
N LEU A 646 25.89 5.19 6.86
CA LEU A 646 25.53 5.76 5.56
C LEU A 646 25.99 7.22 5.38
N GLU A 647 26.10 7.98 6.47
CA GLU A 647 26.57 9.38 6.49
C GLU A 647 28.08 9.47 6.18
N GLN A 648 28.85 8.42 6.49
CA GLN A 648 30.28 8.34 6.16
C GLN A 648 30.56 8.10 4.66
N MET A 649 29.55 7.66 3.90
CA MET A 649 29.68 7.39 2.47
C MET A 649 29.56 8.66 1.64
N GLN A 650 30.30 8.73 0.55
CA GLN A 650 30.01 9.72 -0.49
C GLN A 650 28.68 9.39 -1.16
N MET A 651 27.97 10.41 -1.64
CA MET A 651 26.64 10.25 -2.24
C MET A 651 26.60 9.18 -3.35
N PRO A 652 27.56 9.11 -4.29
CA PRO A 652 27.58 8.07 -5.32
C PRO A 652 27.74 6.65 -4.77
N GLU A 653 28.57 6.48 -3.74
CA GLU A 653 28.82 5.18 -3.11
C GLU A 653 27.57 4.68 -2.40
N ARG A 654 26.90 5.58 -1.67
CA ARG A 654 25.62 5.28 -1.01
C ARG A 654 24.53 4.97 -2.02
N ASP A 655 24.49 5.67 -3.16
CA ASP A 655 23.48 5.42 -4.18
C ASP A 655 23.62 4.04 -4.82
N LEU A 656 24.85 3.61 -5.13
CA LEU A 656 25.14 2.29 -5.71
C LEU A 656 25.00 1.12 -4.72
N PHE A 657 24.91 1.41 -3.42
CA PHE A 657 24.84 0.42 -2.35
C PHE A 657 23.46 0.39 -1.69
N TRP A 658 23.10 1.47 -1.01
CA TRP A 658 21.89 1.58 -0.20
C TRP A 658 20.68 2.02 -1.02
N SER A 659 20.80 3.06 -1.85
CA SER A 659 19.66 3.52 -2.66
C SER A 659 19.25 2.48 -3.70
N GLU A 660 20.18 1.68 -4.23
CA GLU A 660 19.90 0.54 -5.09
C GLU A 660 19.15 -0.60 -4.38
N TYR A 661 19.54 -0.92 -3.14
CA TYR A 661 18.78 -1.85 -2.31
C TYR A 661 17.33 -1.37 -2.12
N LEU A 662 17.13 -0.08 -1.78
CA LEU A 662 15.79 0.50 -1.66
C LEU A 662 15.01 0.48 -2.99
N ARG A 663 15.69 0.73 -4.12
CA ARG A 663 15.08 0.74 -5.45
C ARG A 663 14.63 -0.66 -5.89
N SER A 664 15.39 -1.68 -5.53
CA SER A 664 15.14 -3.08 -5.88
C SER A 664 14.19 -3.81 -4.94
N ALA A 665 13.84 -3.21 -3.79
CA ALA A 665 12.90 -3.77 -2.84
C ALA A 665 11.51 -3.96 -3.45
N ASP A 666 10.92 -5.15 -3.31
CA ASP A 666 9.52 -5.40 -3.67
C ASP A 666 8.56 -4.97 -2.55
N ASP A 667 7.26 -4.98 -2.85
CA ASP A 667 6.22 -4.51 -1.93
C ASP A 667 6.04 -5.43 -0.70
N THR A 668 6.63 -6.63 -0.69
CA THR A 668 6.65 -7.56 0.46
C THR A 668 7.85 -7.35 1.40
N SER A 669 8.85 -6.56 0.97
CA SER A 669 10.03 -6.25 1.77
C SER A 669 9.68 -5.56 3.10
N VAL A 670 10.61 -5.64 4.04
CA VAL A 670 10.54 -5.02 5.37
C VAL A 670 10.35 -3.51 5.26
N ILE A 671 10.83 -2.88 4.19
CA ILE A 671 10.72 -1.44 3.94
C ILE A 671 9.24 -1.05 3.79
N PHE A 672 8.52 -1.72 2.88
CA PHE A 672 7.11 -1.42 2.64
C PHE A 672 6.23 -1.83 3.80
N ARG A 673 6.55 -2.97 4.44
CA ARG A 673 5.95 -3.41 5.70
C ARG A 673 6.10 -2.39 6.83
N LEU A 674 7.26 -1.74 6.93
CA LEU A 674 7.50 -0.67 7.90
C LEU A 674 6.71 0.59 7.58
N LEU A 675 6.68 1.02 6.32
CA LEU A 675 5.91 2.18 5.88
C LEU A 675 4.42 1.97 6.14
N GLU A 676 3.89 0.79 5.83
CA GLU A 676 2.50 0.42 6.09
C GLU A 676 2.18 0.42 7.59
N TRP A 677 3.08 -0.13 8.43
CA TRP A 677 2.94 -0.05 9.88
C TRP A 677 2.87 1.40 10.39
N VAL A 678 3.71 2.30 9.86
CA VAL A 678 3.68 3.73 10.22
C VAL A 678 2.36 4.39 9.80
N GLU A 679 1.86 4.05 8.63
CA GLU A 679 0.63 4.65 8.07
C GLU A 679 -0.65 4.14 8.76
N ARG A 680 -0.71 2.85 9.13
CA ARG A 680 -1.94 2.19 9.63
C ARG A 680 -1.99 1.98 11.14
N ALA A 681 -0.87 1.64 11.76
CA ALA A 681 -0.82 1.12 13.12
C ALA A 681 -0.06 2.02 14.12
N PHE A 682 0.55 3.11 13.65
CA PHE A 682 1.32 4.02 14.49
C PHE A 682 0.40 4.80 15.45
N SER A 683 0.28 4.29 16.67
CA SER A 683 -0.59 4.83 17.72
C SER A 683 0.11 5.89 18.59
N GLU A 684 -0.68 6.65 19.36
CA GLU A 684 -0.17 7.65 20.32
C GLU A 684 0.71 7.05 21.43
N ASN A 685 0.68 5.73 21.63
CA ASN A 685 1.36 5.05 22.73
C ASN A 685 2.78 4.55 22.41
N ILE A 686 3.34 4.92 21.24
CA ILE A 686 4.70 4.53 20.84
C ILE A 686 5.72 5.35 21.65
N SER A 687 6.77 4.66 22.12
CA SER A 687 7.80 5.29 22.95
C SER A 687 8.64 6.30 22.16
N GLU A 688 9.19 7.30 22.83
CA GLU A 688 10.11 8.27 22.22
C GLU A 688 11.31 7.57 21.57
N GLN A 689 11.84 6.51 22.19
CA GLN A 689 12.97 5.76 21.64
C GLN A 689 12.62 5.05 20.32
N ALA A 690 11.45 4.40 20.26
CA ALA A 690 10.98 3.77 19.03
C ALA A 690 10.74 4.81 17.94
N SER A 691 10.11 5.94 18.28
CA SER A 691 9.85 7.02 17.33
C SER A 691 11.13 7.65 16.80
N ASN A 692 12.15 7.85 17.65
CA ASN A 692 13.48 8.28 17.21
C ASN A 692 14.09 7.28 16.21
N SER A 693 14.07 5.98 16.52
CA SER A 693 14.58 4.95 15.60
C SER A 693 13.82 4.93 14.27
N THR A 694 12.49 5.05 14.30
CA THR A 694 11.67 5.10 13.09
C THR A 694 11.96 6.36 12.27
N VAL A 695 12.05 7.55 12.87
CA VAL A 695 12.38 8.80 12.17
C VAL A 695 13.78 8.73 11.55
N SER A 696 14.79 8.27 12.30
CA SER A 696 16.15 8.08 11.75
C SER A 696 16.15 7.09 10.58
N LEU A 697 15.41 5.99 10.67
CA LEU A 697 15.34 4.99 9.59
C LEU A 697 14.61 5.52 8.35
N LEU A 698 13.44 6.15 8.53
CA LEU A 698 12.68 6.77 7.44
C LEU A 698 13.48 7.88 6.75
N SER A 699 14.32 8.62 7.48
CA SER A 699 15.21 9.62 6.86
C SER A 699 16.19 8.99 5.86
N MET A 700 16.63 7.75 6.09
CA MET A 700 17.50 7.02 5.16
C MET A 700 16.75 6.45 3.96
N PHE A 701 15.42 6.30 4.04
CA PHE A 701 14.59 5.89 2.91
C PHE A 701 14.44 7.01 1.86
N LEU A 702 14.74 8.26 2.23
CA LEU A 702 14.64 9.43 1.37
C LEU A 702 15.73 9.49 0.27
N THR A 703 16.77 8.64 0.32
CA THR A 703 17.89 8.70 -0.64
C THR A 703 17.59 8.06 -2.00
N THR A 704 16.54 7.24 -2.11
CA THR A 704 16.26 6.46 -3.32
C THR A 704 15.63 7.28 -4.44
N SER A 705 15.81 6.85 -5.70
CA SER A 705 15.20 7.47 -6.88
C SER A 705 13.85 6.86 -7.29
N ARG A 706 13.35 5.85 -6.57
CA ARG A 706 11.99 5.29 -6.76
C ARG A 706 10.96 6.17 -6.05
N ARG A 707 10.28 7.06 -6.79
CA ARG A 707 9.47 8.18 -6.26
C ARG A 707 8.48 7.82 -5.14
N LEU A 708 7.79 6.68 -5.25
CA LEU A 708 6.80 6.25 -4.26
C LEU A 708 7.38 6.13 -2.84
N LEU A 709 8.63 5.67 -2.73
CA LEU A 709 9.25 5.33 -1.46
C LEU A 709 9.60 6.58 -0.62
N PRO A 710 10.32 7.61 -1.13
CA PRO A 710 10.54 8.85 -0.40
C PRO A 710 9.23 9.61 -0.14
N ASP A 711 8.22 9.52 -1.01
CA ASP A 711 6.91 10.14 -0.76
C ASP A 711 6.21 9.51 0.45
N ARG A 712 6.15 8.16 0.51
CA ARG A 712 5.60 7.44 1.67
C ARG A 712 6.43 7.66 2.93
N ALA A 713 7.76 7.72 2.82
CA ALA A 713 8.63 8.03 3.96
C ALA A 713 8.38 9.46 4.48
N THR A 714 8.25 10.44 3.59
CA THR A 714 7.90 11.84 3.94
C THR A 714 6.54 11.90 4.65
N ARG A 715 5.54 11.16 4.16
CA ARG A 715 4.23 11.02 4.81
C ARG A 715 4.32 10.36 6.18
N GLY A 716 5.12 9.31 6.31
CA GLY A 716 5.39 8.65 7.58
C GLY A 716 6.02 9.59 8.61
N LEU A 717 7.02 10.38 8.19
CA LEU A 717 7.64 11.43 9.01
C LEU A 717 6.62 12.49 9.44
N TYR A 718 5.78 12.96 8.52
CA TYR A 718 4.67 13.87 8.82
C TYR A 718 3.71 13.28 9.88
N LEU A 719 3.24 12.03 9.70
CA LEU A 719 2.32 11.36 10.63
C LEU A 719 2.93 11.17 12.03
N ILE A 720 4.23 10.89 12.13
CA ILE A 720 4.95 10.81 13.40
C ILE A 720 5.05 12.22 14.03
N GLY A 721 5.43 13.22 13.23
CA GLY A 721 5.61 14.60 13.69
C GLY A 721 4.33 15.29 14.17
N LEU A 722 3.16 14.95 13.63
CA LEU A 722 1.87 15.42 14.16
C LEU A 722 1.66 15.06 15.65
N ARG A 723 2.30 13.98 16.11
CA ARG A 723 2.18 13.45 17.48
C ARG A 723 3.40 13.77 18.33
N GLN A 724 4.60 13.57 17.79
CA GLN A 724 5.88 13.77 18.47
C GLN A 724 6.75 14.79 17.71
N PRO A 725 6.32 16.06 17.62
CA PRO A 725 6.97 17.06 16.77
C PRO A 725 8.43 17.31 17.16
N LYS A 726 8.75 17.31 18.47
CA LYS A 726 10.11 17.54 18.95
C LYS A 726 11.11 16.52 18.37
N ILE A 727 10.72 15.24 18.27
CA ILE A 727 11.58 14.19 17.72
C ILE A 727 11.84 14.41 16.22
N LEU A 728 10.79 14.72 15.45
CA LEU A 728 10.96 15.06 14.04
C LEU A 728 11.85 16.30 13.88
N PHE A 729 11.57 17.36 14.65
CA PHE A 729 12.27 18.65 14.54
C PHE A 729 13.76 18.52 14.87
N GLU A 730 14.12 17.82 15.97
CA GLU A 730 15.51 17.55 16.31
C GLU A 730 16.22 16.67 15.27
N ALA A 731 15.52 15.67 14.73
CA ALA A 731 16.07 14.83 13.66
C ALA A 731 16.31 15.63 12.37
N SER A 732 15.39 16.52 12.00
CA SER A 732 15.52 17.37 10.81
C SER A 732 16.74 18.30 10.89
N ILE A 733 16.99 18.91 12.06
CA ILE A 733 18.21 19.71 12.28
C ILE A 733 19.47 18.85 12.13
N LYS A 734 19.49 17.64 12.70
CA LYS A 734 20.64 16.72 12.56
C LYS A 734 20.88 16.30 11.10
N THR A 735 19.84 16.20 10.28
CA THR A 735 19.99 15.80 8.87
C THR A 735 20.50 16.93 7.96
N LEU A 736 20.57 18.18 8.44
CA LEU A 736 21.10 19.30 7.64
C LEU A 736 22.58 19.10 7.23
N SER A 737 23.35 18.31 7.99
CA SER A 737 24.74 17.94 7.65
C SER A 737 24.84 16.79 6.64
N PHE A 738 23.74 16.11 6.32
CA PHE A 738 23.77 14.92 5.47
C PHE A 738 24.08 15.31 4.02
N ASN A 739 25.05 14.63 3.40
CA ASN A 739 25.57 15.01 2.07
C ASN A 739 24.67 14.65 0.87
N ASP A 740 23.43 14.20 1.11
CA ASP A 740 22.39 14.00 0.09
C ASP A 740 21.27 15.02 0.28
N PRO A 741 21.17 16.07 -0.56
CA PRO A 741 20.17 17.13 -0.37
C PRO A 741 18.71 16.67 -0.36
N TYR A 742 18.38 15.50 -0.93
CA TYR A 742 17.02 14.94 -0.86
C TYR A 742 16.59 14.64 0.60
N VAL A 743 17.54 14.27 1.47
CA VAL A 743 17.25 13.92 2.87
C VAL A 743 16.81 15.15 3.67
N PRO A 744 17.64 16.20 3.86
CA PRO A 744 17.22 17.38 4.60
C PRO A 744 16.06 18.12 3.91
N GLU A 745 15.97 18.11 2.58
CA GLU A 745 14.82 18.69 1.87
C GLU A 745 13.49 18.06 2.31
N ARG A 746 13.37 16.72 2.24
CA ARG A 746 12.12 16.03 2.61
C ARG A 746 11.87 16.01 4.12
N MET A 747 12.92 16.04 4.94
CA MET A 747 12.80 16.25 6.39
C MET A 747 12.23 17.64 6.73
N LEU A 748 12.69 18.69 6.04
CA LEU A 748 12.15 20.05 6.16
C LEU A 748 10.71 20.12 5.62
N ALA A 749 10.41 19.44 4.51
CA ALA A 749 9.06 19.33 3.98
C ALA A 749 8.10 18.72 5.01
N ALA A 750 8.47 17.60 5.64
CA ALA A 750 7.68 16.98 6.71
C ALA A 750 7.48 17.91 7.92
N CYS A 751 8.53 18.63 8.35
CA CYS A 751 8.42 19.65 9.41
C CYS A 751 7.41 20.75 9.04
N TYR A 752 7.49 21.25 7.80
CA TYR A 752 6.60 22.29 7.32
C TYR A 752 5.16 21.80 7.21
N GLY A 753 4.94 20.57 6.70
CA GLY A 753 3.64 19.90 6.71
C GLY A 753 3.02 19.84 8.10
N VAL A 754 3.79 19.39 9.11
CA VAL A 754 3.34 19.35 10.51
C VAL A 754 2.98 20.74 11.04
N ALA A 755 3.80 21.75 10.71
CA ALA A 755 3.54 23.14 11.11
C ALA A 755 2.24 23.65 10.50
N MET A 756 2.05 23.50 9.17
CA MET A 756 0.84 23.92 8.46
C MET A 756 -0.43 23.25 9.00
N SER A 757 -0.35 21.96 9.34
CA SER A 757 -1.50 21.22 9.86
C SER A 757 -1.92 21.59 11.28
N ARG A 758 -0.99 22.10 12.11
CA ARG A 758 -1.22 22.23 13.56
C ARG A 758 -0.95 23.61 14.16
N TRP A 759 -0.49 24.60 13.38
CA TRP A 759 -0.21 25.94 13.92
C TRP A 759 -1.49 26.58 14.49
N ALA A 760 -2.62 26.52 13.78
CA ALA A 760 -3.90 27.10 14.22
C ALA A 760 -4.87 26.06 14.83
N ASP A 761 -4.76 24.78 14.46
CA ASP A 761 -5.66 23.71 14.92
C ASP A 761 -5.71 23.60 16.46
N PRO A 762 -6.90 23.51 17.10
CA PRO A 762 -7.02 23.31 18.55
C PRO A 762 -6.19 22.14 19.10
N ARG A 763 -6.04 21.05 18.33
CA ARG A 763 -5.23 19.86 18.65
C ARG A 763 -3.72 20.11 18.59
N GLY A 764 -3.27 21.25 18.07
CA GLY A 764 -1.88 21.58 17.79
C GLY A 764 -1.05 22.12 18.95
N ARG A 765 -1.51 22.01 20.21
CA ARG A 765 -0.83 22.61 21.38
C ARG A 765 0.66 22.21 21.50
N VAL A 766 0.98 20.94 21.26
CA VAL A 766 2.36 20.43 21.36
C VAL A 766 3.23 21.00 20.25
N VAL A 767 2.73 21.02 19.02
CA VAL A 767 3.42 21.59 17.84
C VAL A 767 3.67 23.08 18.04
N ARG A 768 2.65 23.87 18.39
CA ARG A 768 2.78 25.32 18.68
C ARG A 768 3.87 25.63 19.70
N LYS A 769 4.05 24.77 20.71
CA LYS A 769 5.06 24.95 21.74
C LYS A 769 6.48 24.65 21.24
N ALA A 770 6.63 23.73 20.29
CA ALA A 770 7.92 23.34 19.72
C ALA A 770 8.36 24.20 18.52
N LEU A 771 7.42 24.81 17.78
CA LEU A 771 7.72 25.61 16.59
C LEU A 771 8.72 26.75 16.81
N PRO A 772 8.64 27.57 17.88
CA PRO A 772 9.59 28.67 18.09
C PRO A 772 11.05 28.22 18.23
N GLU A 773 11.27 27.08 18.91
CA GLU A 773 12.61 26.50 19.09
C GLU A 773 13.17 26.03 17.74
N LEU A 774 12.37 25.29 16.95
CA LEU A 774 12.76 24.87 15.61
C LEU A 774 13.08 26.07 14.70
N ALA A 775 12.22 27.09 14.69
CA ALA A 775 12.41 28.26 13.83
C ALA A 775 13.70 29.03 14.18
N CYS A 776 14.03 29.15 15.47
CA CYS A 776 15.29 29.76 15.90
C CYS A 776 16.51 28.93 15.46
N MET A 777 16.44 27.60 15.60
CA MET A 777 17.51 26.71 15.12
C MET A 777 17.67 26.80 13.59
N LEU A 778 16.58 26.77 12.81
CA LEU A 778 16.65 26.91 11.35
C LEU A 778 17.28 28.25 10.93
N ALA A 779 16.93 29.34 11.60
CA ALA A 779 17.56 30.64 11.36
C ALA A 779 19.09 30.58 11.58
N GLN A 780 19.53 29.97 12.67
CA GLN A 780 20.94 29.82 13.04
C GLN A 780 21.71 28.87 12.11
N GLU A 781 21.12 27.72 11.78
CA GLU A 781 21.80 26.65 11.05
C GLU A 781 21.83 26.89 9.53
N MET A 782 20.87 27.63 8.97
CA MET A 782 20.72 27.79 7.51
C MET A 782 20.88 29.22 6.98
N PHE A 783 20.53 30.26 7.76
CA PHE A 783 20.28 31.59 7.19
C PHE A 783 21.22 32.70 7.68
N VAL A 784 21.62 32.72 8.95
CA VAL A 784 22.52 33.78 9.46
C VAL A 784 23.88 33.73 8.75
N PRO A 785 24.65 34.85 8.72
CA PRO A 785 25.99 34.86 8.13
C PRO A 785 26.87 33.75 8.73
N ALA A 786 27.59 33.03 7.87
CA ALA A 786 28.42 31.86 8.23
C ALA A 786 27.65 30.68 8.87
N ALA A 787 26.34 30.58 8.61
CA ALA A 787 25.55 29.41 8.98
C ALA A 787 26.16 28.10 8.40
N PRO A 788 26.34 27.05 9.22
CA PRO A 788 27.08 25.83 8.85
C PRO A 788 26.39 25.01 7.75
N HIS A 789 25.07 25.14 7.62
CA HIS A 789 24.25 24.39 6.66
C HIS A 789 23.53 25.32 5.69
N SER A 790 24.15 26.46 5.37
CA SER A 790 23.65 27.35 4.32
C SER A 790 23.57 26.65 2.96
N THR A 791 22.48 26.91 2.23
CA THR A 791 22.23 26.30 0.92
C THR A 791 21.47 27.26 0.00
N ARG A 792 21.68 27.11 -1.31
CA ARG A 792 20.89 27.76 -2.36
C ARG A 792 19.71 26.93 -2.85
N HIS A 793 19.52 25.72 -2.29
CA HIS A 793 18.45 24.82 -2.69
C HIS A 793 17.06 25.42 -2.38
N VAL A 794 16.34 25.85 -3.41
CA VAL A 794 15.11 26.67 -3.26
C VAL A 794 14.03 26.00 -2.40
N LEU A 795 13.81 24.69 -2.54
CA LEU A 795 12.79 23.97 -1.77
C LEU A 795 13.14 23.90 -0.27
N MET A 796 14.41 23.64 0.07
CA MET A 796 14.87 23.64 1.46
C MET A 796 14.69 25.01 2.11
N GLN A 797 15.04 26.08 1.38
CA GLN A 797 14.82 27.45 1.82
C GLN A 797 13.33 27.73 2.04
N ASP A 798 12.49 27.37 1.09
CA ASP A 798 11.04 27.61 1.13
C ASP A 798 10.38 26.89 2.32
N TYR A 799 10.70 25.61 2.56
CA TYR A 799 10.16 24.88 3.71
C TYR A 799 10.62 25.47 5.04
N ALA A 800 11.91 25.80 5.16
CA ALA A 800 12.46 26.37 6.40
C ALA A 800 11.89 27.78 6.68
N LEU A 801 11.77 28.63 5.66
CA LEU A 801 11.15 29.95 5.77
C LEU A 801 9.66 29.86 6.12
N GLY A 802 8.93 28.90 5.55
CA GLY A 802 7.53 28.65 5.89
C GLY A 802 7.35 28.24 7.35
N VAL A 803 8.22 27.38 7.89
CA VAL A 803 8.25 27.05 9.33
C VAL A 803 8.51 28.30 10.18
N ILE A 804 9.45 29.15 9.77
CA ILE A 804 9.75 30.41 10.47
C ILE A 804 8.55 31.36 10.46
N GLU A 805 7.86 31.50 9.33
CA GLU A 805 6.66 32.34 9.21
C GLU A 805 5.55 31.86 10.16
N LEU A 806 5.26 30.56 10.16
CA LEU A 806 4.25 29.98 11.05
C LEU A 806 4.63 30.12 12.53
N ALA A 807 5.92 29.94 12.86
CA ALA A 807 6.41 30.17 14.22
C ALA A 807 6.26 31.63 14.66
N GLN A 808 6.40 32.59 13.75
CA GLN A 808 6.14 34.01 14.04
C GLN A 808 4.65 34.32 14.22
N LYS A 809 3.74 33.64 13.50
CA LYS A 809 2.29 33.74 13.74
C LYS A 809 1.91 33.21 15.13
N VAL A 810 2.54 32.11 15.57
CA VAL A 810 2.31 31.51 16.90
C VAL A 810 2.98 32.33 18.02
N ALA A 811 4.20 32.79 17.79
CA ALA A 811 5.00 33.55 18.75
C ALA A 811 5.80 34.64 18.01
N PRO A 812 5.31 35.89 17.94
CA PRO A 812 5.93 36.97 17.13
C PRO A 812 7.38 37.33 17.45
N ARG A 813 7.90 36.88 18.61
CA ARG A 813 9.29 37.09 19.05
C ARG A 813 10.12 35.80 19.04
N SER A 814 9.69 34.78 18.28
CA SER A 814 10.40 33.50 18.15
C SER A 814 11.77 33.62 17.51
N ILE A 815 11.97 34.64 16.66
CA ILE A 815 13.24 34.93 16.00
C ILE A 815 13.93 36.14 16.65
N PRO A 816 15.21 36.02 17.03
CA PRO A 816 16.02 37.16 17.49
C PRO A 816 16.04 38.32 16.49
N LYS A 817 16.02 39.55 16.99
CA LYS A 817 15.90 40.75 16.13
C LYS A 817 17.03 40.90 15.11
N ASP A 818 18.22 40.49 15.50
CA ASP A 818 19.45 40.45 14.70
C ASP A 818 19.42 39.35 13.62
N HIS A 819 18.60 38.30 13.78
CA HIS A 819 18.42 37.27 12.77
C HIS A 819 17.35 37.63 11.72
N LEU A 820 16.39 38.50 12.07
CA LEU A 820 15.27 38.89 11.19
C LEU A 820 15.66 39.36 9.77
N PRO A 821 16.76 40.12 9.56
CA PRO A 821 17.18 40.53 8.22
C PRO A 821 17.60 39.36 7.33
N TYR A 822 18.02 38.22 7.91
CA TYR A 822 18.59 37.10 7.16
C TYR A 822 17.58 36.01 6.81
N VAL A 823 16.36 36.08 7.37
CA VAL A 823 15.26 35.11 7.13
C VAL A 823 14.19 35.69 6.21
N LYS A 824 14.57 36.59 5.30
CA LYS A 824 13.70 37.19 4.29
C LYS A 824 14.43 37.25 2.95
N ARG A 825 13.73 36.98 1.86
CA ARG A 825 14.28 37.14 0.51
C ARG A 825 14.48 38.62 0.16
N PRO A 826 15.48 38.97 -0.67
CA PRO A 826 16.45 38.08 -1.31
C PRO A 826 17.56 37.63 -0.34
N LEU A 827 18.02 36.39 -0.45
CA LEU A 827 19.05 35.79 0.43
C LEU A 827 20.47 35.94 -0.14
N GLU A 828 20.84 37.13 -0.62
CA GLU A 828 22.09 37.38 -1.36
C GLU A 828 23.36 37.06 -0.56
N HIS A 829 23.31 37.12 0.77
CA HIS A 829 24.44 36.87 1.67
C HIS A 829 24.88 35.41 1.77
N LEU A 830 24.10 34.45 1.27
CA LEU A 830 24.46 33.03 1.30
C LEU A 830 25.55 32.70 0.27
N SER A 831 26.30 31.62 0.46
CA SER A 831 27.30 31.18 -0.52
C SER A 831 26.62 30.71 -1.82
N VAL A 832 27.33 30.81 -2.94
CA VAL A 832 26.88 30.27 -4.24
C VAL A 832 27.74 29.02 -4.52
N PRO A 833 27.14 27.83 -4.69
CA PRO A 833 27.89 26.58 -4.83
C PRO A 833 28.51 26.40 -6.23
N PHE A 834 28.32 27.35 -7.13
CA PHE A 834 28.79 27.29 -8.51
C PHE A 834 29.99 28.24 -8.73
N PRO A 835 31.09 27.77 -9.32
CA PRO A 835 32.14 28.66 -9.79
C PRO A 835 31.63 29.51 -10.96
N PRO A 836 32.27 30.67 -11.25
CA PRO A 836 31.95 31.45 -12.45
C PRO A 836 32.11 30.58 -13.71
N GLY A 837 31.16 30.64 -14.65
CA GLY A 837 31.18 29.74 -15.82
C GLY A 837 32.42 29.85 -16.72
N ALA A 838 33.15 30.98 -16.65
CA ALA A 838 34.43 31.17 -17.34
C ALA A 838 35.59 30.35 -16.73
N ALA A 839 35.48 29.94 -15.46
CA ALA A 839 36.48 29.15 -14.75
C ALA A 839 36.27 27.63 -14.87
N ILE A 840 35.16 27.21 -15.48
CA ILE A 840 34.82 25.79 -15.66
C ILE A 840 35.41 25.30 -16.99
N ASP A 841 35.92 24.08 -17.05
CA ASP A 841 36.30 23.43 -18.31
C ASP A 841 35.05 22.84 -19.01
N GLU A 842 34.84 23.18 -20.28
CA GLU A 842 33.69 22.68 -21.05
C GLU A 842 33.84 21.17 -21.31
N GLU A 843 35.04 20.68 -21.63
CA GLU A 843 35.28 19.27 -21.94
C GLU A 843 35.01 18.37 -20.73
N GLU A 844 35.45 18.79 -19.53
CA GLU A 844 35.19 18.06 -18.29
C GLU A 844 33.69 18.04 -17.93
N SER A 845 32.99 19.16 -18.11
CA SER A 845 31.55 19.23 -17.82
C SER A 845 30.70 18.36 -18.76
N GLU A 846 31.12 18.20 -20.02
CA GLU A 846 30.39 17.38 -21.00
C GLU A 846 30.50 15.87 -20.73
N LYS A 847 31.48 15.41 -19.94
CA LYS A 847 31.60 13.99 -19.56
C LYS A 847 30.41 13.48 -18.75
N VAL A 848 29.68 14.39 -18.09
CA VAL A 848 28.47 14.07 -17.33
C VAL A 848 27.19 14.53 -18.02
N ALA A 849 27.27 14.97 -19.28
CA ALA A 849 26.11 15.45 -20.04
C ALA A 849 24.99 14.41 -20.16
N SER A 850 25.31 13.10 -20.11
CA SER A 850 24.33 12.02 -20.07
C SER A 850 23.41 12.05 -18.84
N ALA A 851 23.79 12.75 -17.77
CA ALA A 851 22.90 13.04 -16.64
C ALA A 851 21.70 13.91 -17.08
N LEU A 852 21.92 14.85 -17.99
CA LEU A 852 20.88 15.70 -18.57
C LEU A 852 20.29 15.04 -19.81
N HIS A 853 18.97 14.87 -19.84
CA HIS A 853 18.26 14.44 -21.03
C HIS A 853 17.62 15.63 -21.73
N MET A 854 17.33 15.50 -23.02
CA MET A 854 16.82 16.58 -23.87
C MET A 854 15.61 17.32 -23.26
N ASP A 855 14.65 16.59 -22.68
CA ASP A 855 13.47 17.21 -22.06
C ASP A 855 13.86 18.08 -20.85
N PHE A 856 14.79 17.60 -20.02
CA PHE A 856 15.28 18.34 -18.85
C PHE A 856 16.06 19.60 -19.29
N GLU A 857 16.94 19.47 -20.29
CA GLU A 857 17.70 20.61 -20.84
C GLU A 857 16.79 21.70 -21.44
N ASN A 858 15.74 21.29 -22.14
CA ASN A 858 14.89 22.26 -22.84
C ASN A 858 13.80 22.83 -21.94
N TYR A 859 13.01 21.97 -21.30
CA TYR A 859 11.82 22.40 -20.58
C TYR A 859 12.08 22.73 -19.12
N THR A 860 13.06 22.10 -18.46
CA THR A 860 13.39 22.36 -17.06
C THR A 860 14.44 23.46 -16.95
N LEU A 861 15.65 23.25 -17.49
CA LEU A 861 16.72 24.25 -17.45
C LEU A 861 16.37 25.53 -18.19
N GLY A 862 15.58 25.43 -19.27
CA GLY A 862 15.12 26.61 -20.01
C GLY A 862 14.34 27.61 -19.16
N ARG A 863 13.64 27.15 -18.12
CA ARG A 863 12.85 28.01 -17.22
C ARG A 863 13.71 28.94 -16.36
N LEU A 864 15.02 28.70 -16.26
CA LEU A 864 15.96 29.54 -15.51
C LEU A 864 16.41 30.79 -16.27
N VAL A 865 16.12 30.86 -17.58
CA VAL A 865 16.63 31.88 -18.48
C VAL A 865 15.48 32.66 -19.11
N GLU A 866 15.33 33.90 -18.69
CA GLU A 866 14.39 34.84 -19.30
C GLU A 866 14.70 35.06 -20.79
N GLY A 867 13.65 35.16 -21.62
CA GLY A 867 13.78 35.44 -23.06
C GLY A 867 14.27 34.26 -23.93
N ARG A 868 14.64 33.12 -23.34
CA ARG A 868 15.06 31.93 -24.09
C ARG A 868 13.86 31.21 -24.71
N ARG A 869 13.91 30.93 -26.02
CA ARG A 869 12.94 30.04 -26.69
C ARG A 869 13.26 28.57 -26.42
N ASN A 870 12.24 27.71 -26.40
CA ASN A 870 12.44 26.26 -26.35
C ASN A 870 13.38 25.82 -27.48
N TYR A 871 14.32 24.93 -27.17
CA TYR A 871 15.36 24.43 -28.09
C TYR A 871 16.41 25.46 -28.55
N ASP A 872 16.43 26.66 -27.98
CA ASP A 872 17.53 27.61 -28.19
C ASP A 872 18.73 27.25 -27.29
N SER A 873 19.62 26.39 -27.78
CA SER A 873 20.85 26.00 -27.07
C SER A 873 22.00 27.01 -27.24
N GLN A 874 21.83 28.03 -28.08
CA GLN A 874 22.88 29.02 -28.38
C GLN A 874 22.80 30.26 -27.50
N HIS A 875 21.70 30.45 -26.75
CA HIS A 875 21.55 31.54 -25.80
C HIS A 875 22.71 31.59 -24.79
N ALA A 876 23.42 32.72 -24.73
CA ALA A 876 24.67 32.86 -23.96
C ALA A 876 24.49 32.49 -22.47
N THR A 877 23.47 33.06 -21.81
CA THR A 877 23.15 32.75 -20.40
C THR A 877 22.84 31.27 -20.19
N TYR A 878 22.12 30.64 -21.11
CA TYR A 878 21.78 29.22 -21.00
C TYR A 878 23.02 28.34 -21.08
N ARG A 879 23.97 28.63 -21.99
CA ARG A 879 25.23 27.90 -22.07
C ARG A 879 26.03 28.01 -20.77
N THR A 880 26.11 29.21 -20.19
CA THR A 880 26.80 29.44 -18.91
C THR A 880 26.15 28.65 -17.78
N LEU A 881 24.82 28.74 -17.61
CA LEU A 881 24.09 28.03 -16.56
C LEU A 881 24.16 26.51 -16.74
N ARG A 882 23.99 25.99 -17.96
CA ARG A 882 24.12 24.56 -18.26
C ARG A 882 25.49 24.03 -17.85
N LYS A 883 26.56 24.79 -18.16
CA LYS A 883 27.93 24.43 -17.81
C LYS A 883 28.14 24.39 -16.28
N GLN A 884 27.62 25.37 -15.55
CA GLN A 884 27.64 25.39 -14.08
C GLN A 884 26.86 24.22 -13.47
N ILE A 885 25.68 23.91 -14.03
CA ILE A 885 24.84 22.81 -13.58
C ILE A 885 25.53 21.45 -13.79
N LEU A 886 26.13 21.24 -14.95
CA LEU A 886 26.92 20.04 -15.25
C LEU A 886 28.15 19.91 -14.35
N TRP A 887 28.87 21.02 -14.11
CA TRP A 887 29.97 21.03 -13.16
C TRP A 887 29.51 20.59 -11.77
N ARG A 888 28.39 21.12 -11.29
CA ARG A 888 27.84 20.76 -9.98
C ARG A 888 27.37 19.31 -9.91
N ILE A 889 26.83 18.76 -11.00
CA ILE A 889 26.49 17.32 -11.11
C ILE A 889 27.75 16.46 -10.95
N ALA A 890 28.86 16.84 -11.59
CA ALA A 890 30.14 16.16 -11.45
C ALA A 890 30.75 16.32 -10.05
N ASP A 891 30.64 17.51 -9.45
CA ASP A 891 31.11 17.83 -8.10
C ASP A 891 30.36 17.02 -7.01
N LEU A 892 29.06 16.78 -7.21
CA LEU A 892 28.28 15.84 -6.40
C LEU A 892 28.71 14.37 -6.58
N GLY A 893 29.54 14.07 -7.59
CA GLY A 893 30.18 12.78 -7.81
C GLY A 893 29.52 11.86 -8.85
N TYR A 894 28.53 12.35 -9.60
CA TYR A 894 27.95 11.56 -10.70
C TYR A 894 28.99 11.30 -11.80
N SER A 895 29.02 10.06 -12.31
CA SER A 895 29.80 9.71 -13.50
C SER A 895 29.07 8.70 -14.38
N GLU A 896 29.24 8.80 -15.70
CA GLU A 896 28.68 7.82 -16.63
C GLU A 896 29.28 6.41 -16.44
N ALA A 897 30.53 6.31 -15.99
CA ALA A 897 31.18 5.04 -15.72
C ALA A 897 30.47 4.26 -14.60
N SER A 898 30.06 4.95 -13.54
CA SER A 898 29.37 4.35 -12.39
C SER A 898 27.88 4.10 -12.66
N PHE A 899 27.18 5.09 -13.23
CA PHE A 899 25.71 5.05 -13.30
C PHE A 899 25.15 4.72 -14.69
N GLY A 900 25.93 4.88 -15.76
CA GLY A 900 25.39 4.83 -17.13
C GLY A 900 24.71 3.51 -17.49
N ALA A 901 25.18 2.37 -16.96
CA ALA A 901 24.54 1.08 -17.16
C ALA A 901 23.17 0.97 -16.45
N ILE A 902 23.10 1.49 -15.22
CA ILE A 902 21.89 1.51 -14.37
C ILE A 902 20.88 2.50 -14.93
N ASP A 903 21.31 3.70 -15.31
CA ASP A 903 20.45 4.71 -15.92
C ASP A 903 19.85 4.21 -17.24
N ARG A 904 20.66 3.58 -18.11
CA ARG A 904 20.15 2.94 -19.34
C ARG A 904 19.20 1.79 -19.03
N MET A 905 19.39 1.07 -17.92
CA MET A 905 18.48 0.01 -17.47
C MET A 905 17.15 0.62 -17.03
N ILE A 906 17.18 1.61 -16.14
CA ILE A 906 16.00 2.36 -15.67
C ILE A 906 15.26 2.93 -16.87
N ASP A 907 15.93 3.57 -17.82
CA ASP A 907 15.29 4.10 -19.04
C ASP A 907 14.61 3.02 -19.88
N ARG A 908 15.24 1.85 -20.05
CA ARG A 908 14.63 0.73 -20.80
C ARG A 908 13.30 0.31 -20.17
N PHE A 909 13.25 0.27 -18.83
CA PHE A 909 12.09 -0.12 -18.03
C PHE A 909 11.10 1.02 -17.74
N ALA A 910 11.51 2.28 -17.79
CA ALA A 910 10.70 3.47 -17.52
C ALA A 910 9.99 4.02 -18.77
N TRP A 911 10.55 3.76 -19.95
CA TRP A 911 9.94 4.14 -21.23
C TRP A 911 8.54 3.59 -21.59
N PRO A 912 8.03 2.47 -21.00
CA PRO A 912 6.63 2.08 -21.13
C PRO A 912 5.64 3.03 -20.42
N LEU A 913 6.11 3.76 -19.42
CA LEU A 913 5.29 4.27 -18.30
C LEU A 913 5.13 5.80 -18.36
N ARG A 914 4.98 6.39 -19.55
CA ARG A 914 4.61 7.82 -19.68
C ARG A 914 3.10 7.98 -19.41
N GLY A 915 2.73 7.78 -18.16
CA GLY A 915 1.47 8.17 -17.51
C GLY A 915 1.75 8.40 -16.02
N ASP A 916 0.81 9.00 -15.29
CA ASP A 916 0.85 9.18 -13.83
C ASP A 916 0.81 7.83 -13.13
N ASN A 917 1.93 7.12 -13.15
CA ASN A 917 2.09 5.85 -12.48
C ASN A 917 2.85 6.06 -11.16
N PRO A 918 2.27 5.67 -10.01
CA PRO A 918 2.92 5.71 -8.70
C PRO A 918 4.30 5.04 -8.64
N GLY A 919 4.57 4.05 -9.49
CA GLY A 919 5.82 3.29 -9.50
C GLY A 919 7.02 3.92 -10.23
N LYS A 920 6.92 5.16 -10.71
CA LYS A 920 7.96 5.78 -11.54
C LYS A 920 9.31 5.87 -10.81
N THR A 921 10.34 5.34 -11.45
CA THR A 921 11.72 5.40 -10.97
C THR A 921 12.51 6.39 -11.82
N ASP A 922 13.11 7.38 -11.17
CA ASP A 922 13.99 8.34 -11.83
C ASP A 922 15.42 7.77 -11.95
N ARG A 923 16.09 8.15 -13.05
CA ARG A 923 17.52 7.89 -13.27
C ARG A 923 18.35 8.56 -12.16
N TYR A 924 19.51 8.01 -11.81
CA TYR A 924 20.42 8.70 -10.90
C TYR A 924 20.90 10.01 -11.52
N GLY A 925 21.24 10.03 -12.82
CA GLY A 925 21.59 11.28 -13.49
C GLY A 925 20.53 12.37 -13.33
N LYS A 926 19.25 12.00 -13.29
CA LYS A 926 18.14 12.94 -13.05
C LYS A 926 18.06 13.41 -11.60
N LYS A 927 18.29 12.54 -10.60
CA LYS A 927 18.40 12.92 -9.17
C LYS A 927 19.46 14.02 -8.98
N TYR A 928 20.67 13.80 -9.49
CA TYR A 928 21.78 14.76 -9.39
C TYR A 928 21.49 16.06 -10.15
N SER A 929 20.79 15.95 -11.29
CA SER A 929 20.35 17.11 -12.07
C SER A 929 19.34 17.97 -11.30
N TRP A 930 18.41 17.37 -10.55
CA TRP A 930 17.44 18.10 -9.73
C TRP A 930 18.09 18.90 -8.61
N ILE A 931 19.05 18.30 -7.88
CA ILE A 931 19.80 18.97 -6.82
C ILE A 931 20.46 20.24 -7.37
N SER A 932 21.25 20.09 -8.44
CA SER A 932 21.95 21.19 -9.10
C SER A 932 20.99 22.25 -9.66
N TYR A 933 19.85 21.82 -10.23
CA TYR A 933 18.80 22.72 -10.72
C TYR A 933 18.16 23.55 -9.60
N PHE A 934 17.78 22.94 -8.48
CA PHE A 934 17.14 23.66 -7.38
C PHE A 934 18.09 24.61 -6.65
N GLU A 935 19.38 24.28 -6.57
CA GLU A 935 20.43 25.20 -6.11
C GLU A 935 20.57 26.40 -7.07
N MET A 936 20.62 26.16 -8.38
CA MET A 936 20.71 27.24 -9.37
C MET A 936 19.44 28.10 -9.40
N TYR A 937 18.27 27.48 -9.24
CA TYR A 937 17.00 28.21 -9.18
C TYR A 937 16.99 29.21 -8.03
N GLY A 938 17.45 28.81 -6.83
CA GLY A 938 17.54 29.71 -5.69
C GLY A 938 18.47 30.90 -5.93
N VAL A 939 19.63 30.68 -6.59
CA VAL A 939 20.52 31.76 -7.02
C VAL A 939 19.79 32.73 -7.94
N ARG A 940 19.15 32.22 -9.00
CA ARG A 940 18.44 33.04 -10.00
C ARG A 940 17.25 33.80 -9.41
N LEU A 941 16.55 33.19 -8.45
CA LEU A 941 15.42 33.80 -7.75
C LEU A 941 15.86 35.01 -6.92
N ASP A 942 16.93 34.86 -6.14
CA ASP A 942 17.46 35.97 -5.32
C ASP A 942 18.05 37.09 -6.19
N GLU A 943 18.65 36.76 -7.35
CA GLU A 943 19.11 37.73 -8.36
C GLU A 943 17.98 38.43 -9.13
N LYS A 944 16.71 38.04 -8.90
CA LYS A 944 15.52 38.49 -9.68
C LYS A 944 15.70 38.30 -11.19
N ALA A 945 16.32 37.20 -11.57
CA ALA A 945 16.70 36.93 -12.95
C ALA A 945 15.89 35.77 -13.57
N LEU A 946 14.86 35.31 -12.87
CA LEU A 946 13.81 34.45 -13.42
C LEU A 946 12.79 35.30 -14.19
N PRO A 947 12.05 34.72 -15.14
CA PRO A 947 10.95 35.43 -15.82
C PRO A 947 9.97 36.07 -14.82
N GLU A 948 9.51 37.29 -15.11
CA GLU A 948 8.71 38.12 -14.19
C GLU A 948 7.49 37.38 -13.59
N TRP A 949 6.76 36.61 -14.41
CA TRP A 949 5.61 35.81 -13.98
C TRP A 949 5.94 34.68 -13.00
N ARG A 950 7.22 34.34 -12.77
CA ARG A 950 7.65 33.28 -11.84
C ARG A 950 8.24 33.79 -10.53
N ILE A 951 8.49 35.09 -10.41
CA ILE A 951 9.17 35.64 -9.22
C ILE A 951 8.26 35.51 -7.98
N GLU A 952 6.94 35.55 -8.17
CA GLU A 952 5.95 35.49 -7.09
C GLU A 952 5.37 34.09 -6.85
N ASP A 953 5.55 33.16 -7.80
CA ASP A 953 5.02 31.80 -7.72
C ASP A 953 6.01 30.83 -7.05
N ARG A 954 5.46 29.80 -6.40
CA ARG A 954 6.27 28.63 -6.02
C ARG A 954 6.82 27.98 -7.29
N ILE A 955 8.01 27.41 -7.19
CA ILE A 955 8.56 26.59 -8.27
C ILE A 955 7.60 25.44 -8.62
N ALA A 956 7.14 25.42 -9.87
CA ALA A 956 6.24 24.38 -10.41
C ALA A 956 6.84 22.96 -10.41
N ASP A 957 8.15 22.83 -10.14
CA ASP A 957 8.85 21.54 -10.08
C ASP A 957 8.88 20.95 -8.65
N ALA A 958 8.17 21.57 -7.69
CA ALA A 958 7.95 21.00 -6.36
C ALA A 958 7.19 19.67 -6.49
N ASP A 959 7.80 18.58 -6.03
CA ASP A 959 7.32 17.23 -6.32
C ASP A 959 6.28 16.70 -5.33
N ILE A 960 6.09 17.35 -4.18
CA ILE A 960 5.13 16.94 -3.16
C ILE A 960 4.45 18.16 -2.52
N ASP A 961 3.14 18.06 -2.23
CA ASP A 961 2.49 18.93 -1.25
C ASP A 961 2.65 18.31 0.15
N PRO A 962 3.50 18.89 1.02
CA PRO A 962 3.83 18.29 2.32
C PRO A 962 2.68 18.36 3.33
N SER A 963 1.55 18.99 3.01
CA SER A 963 0.35 18.98 3.85
C SER A 963 -0.53 17.74 3.65
N PHE A 964 -0.27 16.92 2.61
CA PHE A 964 -0.97 15.67 2.31
C PHE A 964 -2.51 15.81 2.31
N PRO A 965 -3.08 16.63 1.40
CA PRO A 965 -4.54 16.81 1.28
C PRO A 965 -5.26 15.48 1.12
N VAL A 966 -6.46 15.40 1.68
CA VAL A 966 -7.34 14.23 1.56
C VAL A 966 -8.56 14.58 0.73
N GLU A 967 -9.22 13.56 0.19
CA GLU A 967 -10.46 13.74 -0.56
C GLU A 967 -11.51 14.53 0.25
N PRO A 968 -12.23 15.47 -0.38
CA PRO A 968 -13.31 16.19 0.26
C PRO A 968 -14.40 15.25 0.82
N LEU A 969 -15.02 15.66 1.92
CA LEU A 969 -16.08 14.90 2.57
C LEU A 969 -17.30 14.75 1.65
N ARG A 970 -17.90 13.56 1.64
CA ARG A 970 -19.07 13.27 0.82
C ARG A 970 -20.36 13.68 1.53
N TRP A 971 -21.31 14.25 0.78
CA TRP A 971 -22.64 14.58 1.29
C TRP A 971 -23.73 14.11 0.31
N GLY A 972 -24.72 13.40 0.82
CA GLY A 972 -25.91 12.98 0.05
C GLY A 972 -27.08 13.89 0.37
N SER A 973 -27.17 15.04 -0.28
CA SER A 973 -28.36 15.89 -0.17
C SER A 973 -29.51 15.30 -1.00
N ARG A 974 -30.75 15.55 -0.56
CA ARG A 974 -31.93 15.25 -1.39
C ARG A 974 -32.00 16.28 -2.51
N LEU A 975 -31.58 15.89 -3.71
CA LEU A 975 -31.68 16.72 -4.90
C LEU A 975 -33.05 16.52 -5.58
N PRO A 976 -33.58 17.55 -6.28
CA PRO A 976 -34.74 17.37 -7.14
C PRO A 976 -34.45 16.31 -8.20
N ASN A 977 -35.49 15.56 -8.62
CA ASN A 977 -35.40 14.57 -9.69
C ASN A 977 -35.96 15.14 -10.99
N PRO A 978 -35.14 15.71 -11.89
CA PRO A 978 -35.63 16.34 -13.12
C PRO A 978 -36.11 15.33 -14.17
N PHE A 979 -35.92 14.02 -13.94
CA PHE A 979 -36.29 12.98 -14.91
C PHE A 979 -37.71 12.44 -14.71
N GLU A 980 -38.26 12.57 -13.51
CA GLU A 980 -39.60 12.11 -13.16
C GLU A 980 -40.64 13.08 -13.70
N GLY A 981 -41.50 12.59 -14.61
CA GLY A 981 -42.48 13.44 -15.32
C GLY A 981 -41.93 14.13 -16.57
N SER A 982 -40.61 14.06 -16.83
CA SER A 982 -39.99 14.58 -18.06
C SER A 982 -40.06 13.61 -19.23
N PRO A 983 -40.08 14.09 -20.49
CA PRO A 983 -40.03 13.23 -21.67
C PRO A 983 -38.76 12.34 -21.69
N THR A 984 -38.88 11.12 -22.23
CA THR A 984 -37.76 10.17 -22.36
C THR A 984 -37.09 10.19 -23.73
N SER A 985 -37.79 10.67 -24.76
CA SER A 985 -37.21 10.83 -26.11
C SER A 985 -36.24 12.01 -26.16
N ALA A 986 -35.14 11.86 -26.91
CA ALA A 986 -34.02 12.80 -26.99
C ALA A 986 -34.47 14.25 -27.26
N ARG A 987 -35.14 14.51 -28.38
CA ARG A 987 -35.54 15.87 -28.76
C ARG A 987 -36.54 16.51 -27.78
N PRO A 988 -37.65 15.85 -27.38
CA PRO A 988 -38.56 16.38 -26.36
C PRO A 988 -37.93 16.56 -24.98
N TRP A 989 -36.99 15.70 -24.57
CA TRP A 989 -36.25 15.89 -23.32
C TRP A 989 -35.43 17.18 -23.36
N LEU A 990 -34.70 17.39 -24.45
CA LEU A 990 -33.89 18.59 -24.61
C LEU A 990 -34.76 19.84 -24.67
N ALA A 991 -35.89 19.84 -25.38
CA ALA A 991 -36.74 21.03 -25.51
C ALA A 991 -37.64 21.30 -24.28
N ASP A 992 -38.29 20.27 -23.75
CA ASP A 992 -39.41 20.38 -22.81
C ASP A 992 -39.18 19.64 -21.47
N GLY A 993 -37.94 19.23 -21.18
CA GLY A 993 -37.60 18.61 -19.90
C GLY A 993 -37.81 19.55 -18.71
N LEU A 994 -38.11 18.99 -17.53
CA LEU A 994 -38.31 19.78 -16.31
C LEU A 994 -37.00 20.45 -15.86
N ASP A 995 -37.10 21.74 -15.56
CA ASP A 995 -36.02 22.50 -14.96
C ASP A 995 -35.92 22.17 -13.46
N PRO A 996 -34.72 21.85 -12.95
CA PRO A 996 -34.55 21.56 -11.53
C PRO A 996 -34.67 22.84 -10.67
N ASP A 997 -35.35 22.74 -9.52
CA ASP A 997 -35.38 23.80 -8.50
C ASP A 997 -34.35 23.50 -7.40
N TYR A 998 -33.29 24.31 -7.36
CA TYR A 998 -32.22 24.21 -6.38
C TYR A 998 -32.27 25.31 -5.30
N ARG A 999 -33.39 26.02 -5.14
CA ARG A 999 -33.50 27.15 -4.18
C ARG A 999 -33.15 26.76 -2.75
N GLU A 1000 -33.54 25.55 -2.32
CA GLU A 1000 -33.19 25.02 -1.00
C GLU A 1000 -31.70 24.72 -0.79
N LEU A 1001 -30.88 24.77 -1.84
CA LEU A 1001 -29.42 24.62 -1.75
C LEU A 1001 -28.71 25.97 -1.61
N LEU A 1002 -29.36 27.09 -1.93
CA LEU A 1002 -28.71 28.41 -1.87
C LEU A 1002 -28.51 28.88 -0.41
N GLN A 1003 -29.41 28.48 0.49
CA GLN A 1003 -29.31 28.71 1.93
C GLN A 1003 -29.84 27.50 2.70
N ARG A 1004 -29.07 27.02 3.69
CA ARG A 1004 -29.41 25.84 4.49
C ARG A 1004 -29.21 26.09 5.97
N GLU A 1005 -30.18 25.68 6.78
CA GLU A 1005 -30.05 25.73 8.25
C GLU A 1005 -29.13 24.64 8.81
N GLU A 1006 -28.87 23.59 8.03
CA GLU A 1006 -28.05 22.46 8.42
C GLU A 1006 -27.46 21.76 7.19
N ILE A 1007 -26.19 21.35 7.30
CA ILE A 1007 -25.46 20.58 6.30
C ILE A 1007 -24.61 19.55 7.04
N ASP A 1008 -24.72 18.26 6.73
CA ASP A 1008 -23.86 17.22 7.32
C ASP A 1008 -23.92 17.17 8.86
N ASP A 1009 -25.14 17.30 9.42
CA ASP A 1009 -25.41 17.46 10.86
C ASP A 1009 -24.77 18.70 11.51
N LEU A 1010 -24.30 19.67 10.70
CA LEU A 1010 -23.68 20.91 11.16
C LEU A 1010 -24.67 22.07 11.12
N PRO A 1011 -24.96 22.70 12.28
CA PRO A 1011 -25.90 23.81 12.35
C PRO A 1011 -25.36 25.05 11.64
N GLY A 1012 -26.23 25.69 10.87
CA GLY A 1012 -25.98 26.93 10.14
C GLY A 1012 -26.59 28.15 10.84
N PRO A 1013 -27.15 29.12 10.08
CA PRO A 1013 -27.39 29.07 8.64
C PRO A 1013 -26.12 29.19 7.78
N TRP A 1014 -26.12 28.43 6.67
CA TRP A 1014 -25.06 28.33 5.66
C TRP A 1014 -25.54 28.90 4.34
N LEU A 1015 -24.71 29.71 3.69
CA LEU A 1015 -25.00 30.38 2.41
C LEU A 1015 -24.07 29.84 1.32
N LEU A 1016 -24.63 29.46 0.17
CA LEU A 1016 -23.86 28.89 -0.94
C LEU A 1016 -23.04 29.97 -1.64
N LEU A 1017 -21.73 29.76 -1.79
CA LEU A 1017 -20.84 30.62 -2.58
C LEU A 1017 -20.69 30.11 -4.02
N GLU A 1018 -20.50 28.80 -4.20
CA GLU A 1018 -20.33 28.14 -5.50
C GLU A 1018 -20.85 26.70 -5.42
N GLY A 1019 -21.42 26.19 -6.51
CA GLY A 1019 -21.90 24.82 -6.56
C GLY A 1019 -22.14 24.29 -7.95
N PHE A 1020 -22.15 22.97 -8.07
CA PHE A 1020 -22.40 22.25 -9.31
C PHE A 1020 -23.19 20.99 -9.03
N VAL A 1021 -24.13 20.68 -9.93
CA VAL A 1021 -24.92 19.45 -9.89
C VAL A 1021 -24.97 18.87 -11.30
N GLU A 1022 -24.61 17.61 -11.44
CA GLU A 1022 -24.80 16.81 -12.65
C GLU A 1022 -25.54 15.52 -12.30
N GLN A 1023 -26.65 15.28 -12.99
CA GLN A 1023 -27.51 14.13 -12.79
C GLN A 1023 -27.67 13.37 -14.12
N ALA A 1024 -27.74 12.05 -14.06
CA ALA A 1024 -28.09 11.19 -15.19
C ALA A 1024 -29.28 10.29 -14.81
N ALA A 1025 -30.16 10.05 -15.77
CA ALA A 1025 -31.30 9.16 -15.58
C ALA A 1025 -30.81 7.71 -15.38
N PRO A 1026 -31.32 6.97 -14.38
CA PRO A 1026 -30.82 5.62 -14.09
C PRO A 1026 -31.06 4.58 -15.19
N GLN A 1027 -32.06 4.80 -16.05
CA GLN A 1027 -32.55 3.79 -16.99
C GLN A 1027 -32.37 4.19 -18.46
N ASP A 1028 -31.88 5.39 -18.76
CA ASP A 1028 -31.78 5.90 -20.13
C ASP A 1028 -30.63 6.91 -20.31
N SER A 1029 -30.52 7.48 -21.51
CA SER A 1029 -29.39 8.33 -21.89
C SER A 1029 -29.51 9.78 -21.42
N ARG A 1030 -30.59 10.20 -20.75
CA ARG A 1030 -30.78 11.60 -20.35
C ARG A 1030 -29.79 12.03 -19.27
N ARG A 1031 -29.24 13.23 -19.42
CA ARG A 1031 -28.34 13.89 -18.47
C ARG A 1031 -28.73 15.35 -18.32
N ILE A 1032 -28.36 15.95 -17.20
CA ILE A 1032 -28.49 17.38 -16.96
C ILE A 1032 -27.36 17.82 -16.05
N PHE A 1033 -26.78 18.98 -16.32
CA PHE A 1033 -25.85 19.63 -15.39
C PHE A 1033 -26.29 21.06 -15.11
N THR A 1034 -25.93 21.60 -13.94
CA THR A 1034 -26.29 22.94 -13.48
C THR A 1034 -25.16 23.52 -12.64
N PHE A 1035 -24.76 24.75 -12.97
CA PHE A 1035 -23.93 25.61 -12.14
C PHE A 1035 -24.81 26.44 -11.21
N LEU A 1036 -24.43 26.57 -9.94
CA LEU A 1036 -25.09 27.39 -8.92
C LEU A 1036 -24.11 28.47 -8.48
N ARG A 1037 -23.89 29.46 -9.36
CA ARG A 1037 -22.76 30.39 -9.23
C ARG A 1037 -23.13 31.64 -8.45
N GLY A 1038 -22.51 31.83 -7.28
CA GLY A 1038 -22.63 33.07 -6.50
C GLY A 1038 -21.68 34.16 -7.00
N LEU A 1039 -22.18 35.38 -7.14
CA LEU A 1039 -21.43 36.56 -7.55
C LEU A 1039 -21.72 37.73 -6.61
N ILE A 1040 -20.69 38.43 -6.16
CA ILE A 1040 -20.82 39.60 -5.29
C ILE A 1040 -20.69 40.86 -6.16
N LEU A 1041 -21.62 41.81 -6.05
CA LEU A 1041 -21.56 43.06 -6.82
C LEU A 1041 -22.21 44.23 -6.10
N GLU A 1042 -21.98 45.44 -6.61
CA GLU A 1042 -22.64 46.64 -6.08
C GLU A 1042 -24.16 46.58 -6.26
N ASP A 1043 -24.89 47.03 -5.25
CA ASP A 1043 -26.36 46.98 -5.22
C ASP A 1043 -27.00 47.65 -6.45
N ALA A 1044 -26.38 48.74 -6.93
CA ALA A 1044 -26.83 49.49 -8.11
C ALA A 1044 -26.71 48.72 -9.44
N ARG A 1045 -25.92 47.63 -9.48
CA ARG A 1045 -25.61 46.86 -10.70
C ARG A 1045 -26.37 45.53 -10.77
N ILE A 1046 -27.03 45.09 -9.69
CA ILE A 1046 -27.82 43.85 -9.67
C ILE A 1046 -28.83 43.78 -10.82
N LYS A 1047 -29.62 44.85 -11.02
CA LYS A 1047 -30.64 44.89 -12.08
C LYS A 1047 -30.03 44.75 -13.47
N GLU A 1048 -28.82 45.26 -13.68
CA GLU A 1048 -28.12 45.14 -14.95
C GLU A 1048 -27.62 43.70 -15.16
N LEU A 1049 -27.04 43.08 -14.13
CA LEU A 1049 -26.59 41.67 -14.19
C LEU A 1049 -27.76 40.73 -14.51
N LEU A 1050 -28.88 40.89 -13.80
CA LEU A 1050 -30.07 40.07 -14.00
C LEU A 1050 -30.64 40.24 -15.41
N LYS A 1051 -30.70 41.48 -15.90
CA LYS A 1051 -31.14 41.77 -17.27
C LYS A 1051 -30.19 41.13 -18.30
N ALA A 1052 -28.88 41.24 -18.11
CA ALA A 1052 -27.90 40.64 -19.01
C ALA A 1052 -28.07 39.11 -19.08
N PHE A 1053 -28.17 38.45 -17.91
CA PHE A 1053 -28.39 37.00 -17.83
C PHE A 1053 -29.71 36.55 -18.45
N ASP A 1054 -30.79 37.30 -18.24
CA ASP A 1054 -32.10 37.01 -18.84
C ASP A 1054 -32.06 37.14 -20.38
N THR A 1055 -31.41 38.20 -20.88
CA THR A 1055 -31.31 38.44 -22.33
C THR A 1055 -30.30 37.55 -23.07
N GLU A 1056 -29.30 36.99 -22.38
CA GLU A 1056 -28.30 36.12 -22.98
C GLU A 1056 -28.89 34.71 -23.22
N PRO A 1057 -29.07 34.28 -24.47
CA PRO A 1057 -29.65 32.97 -24.75
C PRO A 1057 -28.75 31.83 -24.27
N TYR A 1058 -27.43 31.99 -24.41
CA TYR A 1058 -26.43 31.01 -24.00
C TYR A 1058 -25.37 31.67 -23.11
N PRO A 1059 -25.50 31.59 -21.76
CA PRO A 1059 -24.51 32.16 -20.85
C PRO A 1059 -23.11 31.57 -21.07
N GLY A 1060 -23.02 30.28 -21.41
CA GLY A 1060 -21.80 29.63 -21.86
C GLY A 1060 -20.61 29.71 -20.89
N ASN A 1061 -19.44 29.30 -21.40
CA ASN A 1061 -18.24 29.18 -20.57
C ASN A 1061 -17.56 30.51 -20.24
N MET A 1062 -17.83 31.58 -20.99
CA MET A 1062 -17.06 32.84 -20.92
C MET A 1062 -17.88 34.06 -20.52
N ALA A 1063 -19.22 34.04 -20.60
CA ALA A 1063 -20.00 35.24 -20.29
C ALA A 1063 -20.11 35.46 -18.77
N ILE A 1064 -20.13 34.39 -17.98
CA ILE A 1064 -20.08 34.48 -16.53
C ILE A 1064 -18.68 34.03 -16.08
N PRO A 1065 -17.92 34.85 -15.33
CA PRO A 1065 -16.62 34.45 -14.82
C PRO A 1065 -16.72 33.20 -13.94
N THR A 1066 -15.79 32.26 -14.09
CA THR A 1066 -15.68 31.05 -13.25
C THR A 1066 -14.95 31.34 -11.95
N PRO A 1067 -14.99 30.42 -10.96
CA PRO A 1067 -14.07 30.48 -9.82
C PRO A 1067 -12.62 30.75 -10.25
N GLY A 1068 -11.89 31.48 -9.40
CA GLY A 1068 -10.45 31.66 -9.59
C GLY A 1068 -9.73 30.33 -9.45
N GLN A 1069 -8.57 30.17 -10.08
CA GLN A 1069 -7.75 28.96 -9.94
C GLN A 1069 -6.44 29.35 -9.28
N ASP A 1070 -6.04 28.59 -8.27
CA ASP A 1070 -4.80 28.81 -7.53
C ASP A 1070 -3.87 27.61 -7.71
N TYR A 1071 -2.79 27.83 -8.47
CA TYR A 1071 -1.80 26.81 -8.80
C TYR A 1071 -0.59 26.93 -7.88
N TYR A 1072 0.01 25.79 -7.50
CA TYR A 1072 1.29 25.70 -6.79
C TYR A 1072 1.35 26.32 -5.36
N THR A 1073 0.22 26.72 -4.79
CA THR A 1073 0.08 26.87 -3.33
C THR A 1073 -0.17 25.51 -2.70
N TYR A 1074 0.46 25.20 -1.57
CA TYR A 1074 0.12 23.95 -0.87
C TYR A 1074 -1.26 24.04 -0.23
N SER A 1075 -2.01 22.95 -0.17
CA SER A 1075 -3.36 22.97 0.42
C SER A 1075 -3.33 23.44 1.89
N GLY A 1076 -2.30 23.08 2.65
CA GLY A 1076 -2.07 23.56 4.02
C GLY A 1076 -1.67 25.04 4.16
N GLU A 1077 -1.32 25.72 3.07
CA GLU A 1077 -1.04 27.17 3.01
C GLU A 1077 -2.30 27.99 2.80
N ILE A 1078 -3.36 27.37 2.28
CA ILE A 1078 -4.66 28.01 2.15
C ILE A 1078 -5.33 28.03 3.53
N PRO A 1079 -5.84 29.18 4.01
CA PRO A 1079 -5.99 30.45 3.28
C PRO A 1079 -4.99 31.54 3.72
N TRP A 1080 -4.01 31.23 4.58
CA TRP A 1080 -3.25 32.22 5.35
C TRP A 1080 -1.96 32.69 4.67
N SER A 1081 -1.44 31.93 3.71
CA SER A 1081 -0.15 32.19 3.07
C SER A 1081 -0.22 33.36 2.09
N TYR A 1082 0.88 34.08 1.94
CA TYR A 1082 1.01 35.11 0.89
C TYR A 1082 0.98 34.51 -0.52
N ARG A 1083 1.20 33.20 -0.65
CA ARG A 1083 1.18 32.48 -1.93
C ARG A 1083 -0.22 32.14 -2.42
N PHE A 1084 -1.24 32.20 -1.56
CA PHE A 1084 -2.63 32.03 -2.01
C PHE A 1084 -3.07 33.25 -2.82
N ALA A 1085 -3.26 33.06 -4.13
CA ALA A 1085 -3.56 34.05 -5.17
C ALA A 1085 -2.69 35.32 -5.06
N PRO A 1086 -1.37 35.23 -5.31
CA PRO A 1086 -0.43 36.30 -5.01
C PRO A 1086 -0.73 37.56 -5.84
N TYR A 1087 -1.24 37.38 -7.06
CA TYR A 1087 -1.65 38.45 -7.98
C TYR A 1087 -2.79 39.35 -7.47
N LEU A 1088 -3.52 38.96 -6.43
CA LEU A 1088 -4.52 39.81 -5.78
C LEU A 1088 -3.95 40.71 -4.68
N ARG A 1089 -2.64 40.60 -4.39
CA ARG A 1089 -2.02 41.36 -3.30
C ARG A 1089 -1.56 42.71 -3.80
N THR A 1090 -1.81 43.75 -3.00
CA THR A 1090 -1.25 45.07 -3.25
C THR A 1090 0.24 45.10 -2.91
N ALA A 1091 0.96 46.14 -3.34
CA ALA A 1091 2.35 46.38 -2.93
C ALA A 1091 2.54 46.47 -1.41
N THR A 1092 1.47 46.71 -0.64
CA THR A 1092 1.50 46.73 0.84
C THR A 1092 1.22 45.36 1.48
N GLY A 1093 0.92 44.33 0.67
CA GLY A 1093 0.60 42.97 1.10
C GLY A 1093 -0.88 42.72 1.41
N SER A 1094 -1.74 43.75 1.35
CA SER A 1094 -3.18 43.62 1.56
C SER A 1094 -3.84 42.88 0.38
N VAL A 1095 -4.87 42.08 0.66
CA VAL A 1095 -5.61 41.33 -0.37
C VAL A 1095 -6.72 42.18 -0.97
N ALA A 1096 -6.74 42.32 -2.30
CA ALA A 1096 -7.83 42.92 -3.06
C ALA A 1096 -8.91 41.89 -3.40
N ALA A 1097 -10.14 42.34 -3.67
CA ALA A 1097 -11.19 41.50 -4.21
C ALA A 1097 -10.89 41.15 -5.68
N ASP A 1098 -11.10 39.89 -6.07
CA ASP A 1098 -11.02 39.46 -7.48
C ASP A 1098 -12.26 39.96 -8.22
N VAL A 1099 -12.16 41.12 -8.85
CA VAL A 1099 -13.23 41.74 -9.63
C VAL A 1099 -12.97 41.48 -11.11
N ARG A 1100 -13.92 40.86 -11.79
CA ARG A 1100 -13.88 40.52 -13.22
C ARG A 1100 -15.13 41.01 -13.93
N GLU A 1101 -15.06 41.13 -15.24
CA GLU A 1101 -16.17 41.61 -16.05
C GLU A 1101 -17.07 40.45 -16.52
N ALA A 1102 -18.34 40.45 -16.12
CA ALA A 1102 -19.37 39.55 -16.64
C ALA A 1102 -20.02 40.12 -17.91
N TYR A 1103 -20.32 39.27 -18.88
CA TYR A 1103 -20.88 39.61 -20.19
C TYR A 1103 -20.03 40.58 -21.01
N GLU A 1104 -18.71 40.55 -20.80
CA GLU A 1104 -17.76 41.33 -21.58
C GLU A 1104 -17.72 40.82 -23.03
N ARG A 1105 -17.79 41.74 -24.00
CA ARG A 1105 -17.65 41.46 -25.43
C ARG A 1105 -16.60 42.46 -25.94
N ILE A 1106 -15.37 42.03 -26.27
CA ILE A 1106 -14.22 42.92 -26.58
C ILE A 1106 -13.79 42.86 -28.05
N PHE A 1107 -14.69 42.50 -28.98
CA PHE A 1107 -14.31 42.20 -30.36
C PHE A 1107 -15.01 43.02 -31.45
N ARG A 1108 -15.89 44.00 -31.15
CA ARG A 1108 -16.62 44.80 -32.16
C ARG A 1108 -16.86 46.29 -31.78
N PRO A 1109 -17.01 47.20 -32.76
CA PRO A 1109 -17.45 48.57 -32.48
C PRO A 1109 -18.88 48.59 -31.91
N GLY A 1110 -19.05 49.11 -30.68
CA GLY A 1110 -20.33 49.08 -29.92
C GLY A 1110 -20.32 48.18 -28.68
N ASP A 1111 -19.16 47.63 -28.32
CA ASP A 1111 -18.94 46.73 -27.20
C ASP A 1111 -19.32 47.32 -25.82
N SER A 1112 -19.95 46.48 -24.99
CA SER A 1112 -20.29 46.77 -23.60
C SER A 1112 -19.08 46.46 -22.71
N PRO A 1113 -18.69 47.33 -21.77
CA PRO A 1113 -17.50 47.15 -20.92
C PRO A 1113 -17.60 46.00 -19.91
N GLY A 1114 -18.62 45.14 -20.01
CA GLY A 1114 -18.97 44.14 -19.02
C GLY A 1114 -19.62 44.73 -17.77
N ILE A 1115 -19.96 43.83 -16.83
CA ILE A 1115 -20.53 44.15 -15.53
C ILE A 1115 -19.54 43.67 -14.48
N PRO A 1116 -18.95 44.54 -13.66
CA PRO A 1116 -17.95 44.14 -12.69
C PRO A 1116 -18.59 43.31 -11.57
N VAL A 1117 -18.07 42.09 -11.39
CA VAL A 1117 -18.50 41.14 -10.36
C VAL A 1117 -17.28 40.63 -9.58
N GLU A 1118 -17.42 40.53 -8.26
CA GLU A 1118 -16.44 39.91 -7.38
C GLU A 1118 -16.67 38.40 -7.30
N ILE A 1119 -15.58 37.64 -7.48
CA ILE A 1119 -15.57 36.18 -7.44
C ILE A 1119 -15.39 35.70 -5.99
N PRO A 1120 -16.36 34.99 -5.40
CA PRO A 1120 -16.30 34.58 -3.98
C PRO A 1120 -15.60 33.23 -3.76
N ALA A 1121 -15.23 32.50 -4.81
CA ALA A 1121 -14.71 31.14 -4.71
C ALA A 1121 -13.48 30.90 -5.60
N TYR A 1122 -12.62 30.00 -5.14
CA TYR A 1122 -11.36 29.61 -5.77
C TYR A 1122 -11.20 28.09 -5.77
N GLU A 1123 -10.67 27.54 -6.85
CA GLU A 1123 -10.32 26.12 -7.01
C GLU A 1123 -8.85 25.91 -6.68
N PHE A 1124 -8.58 24.99 -5.75
CA PHE A 1124 -7.25 24.47 -5.47
C PHE A 1124 -6.78 23.62 -6.65
N MET A 1125 -5.67 24.02 -7.29
CA MET A 1125 -5.11 23.31 -8.43
C MET A 1125 -3.73 22.74 -8.13
N TRP A 1126 -3.67 21.42 -8.00
CA TRP A 1126 -2.43 20.65 -7.92
C TRP A 1126 -2.32 19.69 -9.10
N GLU A 1127 -1.15 19.61 -9.71
CA GLU A 1127 -0.88 18.66 -10.80
C GLU A 1127 -0.56 17.28 -10.20
N GLY A 1128 -1.45 16.29 -10.45
CA GLY A 1128 -1.29 14.93 -9.92
C GLY A 1128 0.00 14.21 -10.36
N ALA A 1129 0.62 14.64 -11.46
CA ALA A 1129 1.85 14.07 -11.99
C ALA A 1129 3.09 14.22 -11.09
N HIS A 1130 3.02 15.05 -10.06
CA HIS A 1130 4.11 15.28 -9.14
C HIS A 1130 4.30 14.14 -8.14
N CYS A 1131 3.21 13.68 -7.49
CA CYS A 1131 3.25 12.68 -6.43
C CYS A 1131 1.96 11.83 -6.39
N ALA A 1132 2.13 10.51 -6.29
CA ALA A 1132 1.03 9.56 -6.21
C ALA A 1132 0.28 9.55 -4.86
N LEU A 1133 0.76 10.29 -3.86
CA LEU A 1133 0.05 10.48 -2.58
C LEU A 1133 -0.77 11.77 -2.56
N ASN A 1134 -0.62 12.64 -3.56
CA ASN A 1134 -1.18 13.99 -3.62
C ASN A 1134 -2.00 14.16 -4.91
N GLU A 1135 -3.03 13.32 -5.08
CA GLU A 1135 -3.88 13.32 -6.30
C GLU A 1135 -5.10 14.26 -6.19
N VAL A 1136 -5.34 14.82 -5.00
CA VAL A 1136 -6.50 15.71 -4.76
C VAL A 1136 -6.30 17.04 -5.47
N SER A 1137 -7.28 17.45 -6.27
CA SER A 1137 -7.30 18.74 -7.00
C SER A 1137 -8.75 19.15 -7.27
N GLY A 1138 -9.00 20.44 -7.54
CA GLY A 1138 -10.32 20.99 -7.82
C GLY A 1138 -11.22 21.22 -6.60
N ALA A 1139 -10.67 21.21 -5.38
CA ALA A 1139 -11.43 21.54 -4.18
C ALA A 1139 -11.71 23.05 -4.10
N LEU A 1140 -12.95 23.43 -3.77
CA LEU A 1140 -13.36 24.83 -3.70
C LEU A 1140 -13.09 25.43 -2.32
N MET A 1141 -12.59 26.66 -2.32
CA MET A 1141 -12.28 27.48 -1.15
C MET A 1141 -12.86 28.89 -1.32
N PRO A 1142 -13.18 29.63 -0.24
CA PRO A 1142 -13.57 31.04 -0.38
C PRO A 1142 -12.43 31.87 -0.93
N SER A 1143 -12.78 33.00 -1.55
CA SER A 1143 -11.80 33.91 -2.12
C SER A 1143 -10.80 34.42 -1.05
N PRO A 1144 -9.56 34.75 -1.47
CA PRO A 1144 -8.56 35.35 -0.58
C PRO A 1144 -9.07 36.58 0.18
N ALA A 1145 -9.92 37.40 -0.45
CA ALA A 1145 -10.53 38.58 0.18
C ALA A 1145 -11.49 38.21 1.32
N LEU A 1146 -12.36 37.20 1.11
CA LEU A 1146 -13.24 36.67 2.16
C LEU A 1146 -12.43 36.05 3.31
N CYS A 1147 -11.41 35.25 2.98
CA CYS A 1147 -10.55 34.63 3.98
C CYS A 1147 -9.80 35.67 4.82
N SER A 1148 -9.22 36.69 4.17
CA SER A 1148 -8.50 37.76 4.86
C SER A 1148 -9.41 38.65 5.70
N ALA A 1149 -10.67 38.85 5.31
CA ALA A 1149 -11.61 39.71 6.05
C ALA A 1149 -11.98 39.18 7.44
N PHE A 1150 -11.84 37.86 7.64
CA PHE A 1150 -12.20 37.16 8.88
C PHE A 1150 -11.03 36.40 9.51
N GLU A 1151 -9.81 36.60 9.00
CA GLU A 1151 -8.59 35.91 9.47
C GLU A 1151 -8.80 34.38 9.55
N LEU A 1152 -9.36 33.82 8.47
CA LEU A 1152 -9.64 32.39 8.43
C LEU A 1152 -8.35 31.57 8.50
N VAL A 1153 -8.46 30.39 9.08
CA VAL A 1153 -7.38 29.42 9.25
C VAL A 1153 -7.85 28.04 8.83
N ASN A 1154 -6.89 27.19 8.48
CA ASN A 1154 -7.11 25.78 8.18
C ASN A 1154 -6.82 24.91 9.40
N HIS A 1155 -7.43 23.72 9.42
CA HIS A 1155 -7.13 22.63 10.35
C HIS A 1155 -6.49 21.44 9.62
N GLU A 1156 -5.98 20.45 10.35
CA GLU A 1156 -5.25 19.31 9.76
C GLU A 1156 -6.06 18.61 8.66
N ARG A 1157 -5.61 18.77 7.40
CA ARG A 1157 -6.13 18.09 6.19
C ARG A 1157 -7.63 18.31 5.93
N GLU A 1158 -8.23 19.35 6.52
CA GLU A 1158 -9.63 19.70 6.30
C GLU A 1158 -9.76 20.79 5.22
N TRP A 1159 -10.77 20.67 4.35
CA TRP A 1159 -11.15 21.71 3.39
C TRP A 1159 -12.06 22.79 4.01
N ASP A 1160 -12.69 22.47 5.14
CA ASP A 1160 -13.46 23.43 5.92
C ASP A 1160 -12.49 24.42 6.61
N LEU A 1161 -12.82 25.71 6.57
CA LEU A 1161 -12.05 26.78 7.17
C LEU A 1161 -12.71 27.27 8.45
N TYR A 1162 -11.89 27.83 9.33
CA TYR A 1162 -12.28 28.21 10.69
C TYR A 1162 -11.87 29.65 10.98
N GLU A 1163 -12.62 30.33 11.84
CA GLU A 1163 -12.12 31.53 12.50
C GLU A 1163 -10.99 31.16 13.49
N SER A 1164 -10.15 32.12 13.85
CA SER A 1164 -9.06 31.94 14.84
C SER A 1164 -9.52 31.47 16.22
N ASN A 1165 -10.81 31.63 16.56
CA ASN A 1165 -11.44 31.13 17.79
C ASN A 1165 -11.88 29.65 17.70
N GLY A 1166 -11.68 28.98 16.56
CA GLY A 1166 -12.02 27.58 16.32
C GLY A 1166 -13.45 27.33 15.83
N LYS A 1167 -14.27 28.37 15.62
CA LYS A 1167 -15.61 28.23 15.01
C LYS A 1167 -15.48 28.01 13.51
N ARG A 1168 -16.23 27.03 12.99
CA ARG A 1168 -16.26 26.73 11.55
C ARG A 1168 -16.90 27.88 10.78
N ALA A 1169 -16.24 28.31 9.71
CA ALA A 1169 -16.64 29.40 8.84
C ALA A 1169 -17.16 28.91 7.49
N THR A 1170 -16.68 27.77 7.00
CA THR A 1170 -17.04 27.22 5.69
C THR A 1170 -17.33 25.72 5.74
N ILE A 1171 -18.04 25.23 4.73
CA ILE A 1171 -18.31 23.81 4.51
C ILE A 1171 -18.10 23.53 3.02
N TYR A 1172 -17.18 22.62 2.68
CA TYR A 1172 -17.03 22.09 1.32
C TYR A 1172 -17.40 20.61 1.28
N ARG A 1173 -18.34 20.24 0.40
CA ARG A 1173 -18.82 18.85 0.26
C ARG A 1173 -18.94 18.45 -1.20
N VAL A 1174 -18.72 17.17 -1.47
CA VAL A 1174 -18.83 16.56 -2.81
C VAL A 1174 -19.78 15.37 -2.80
N HIS A 1175 -20.30 15.00 -3.96
CA HIS A 1175 -20.99 13.73 -4.18
C HIS A 1175 -20.55 13.12 -5.50
N ARG A 1176 -20.29 11.81 -5.49
CA ARG A 1176 -20.08 11.01 -6.71
C ARG A 1176 -20.54 9.59 -6.43
N ASP A 1177 -21.56 9.13 -7.12
CA ASP A 1177 -21.95 7.72 -7.07
C ASP A 1177 -21.11 6.88 -8.05
N GLY A 1178 -20.94 5.59 -7.73
CA GLY A 1178 -20.13 4.67 -8.54
C GLY A 1178 -20.71 4.37 -9.92
N GLY A 1179 -22.01 4.64 -10.12
CA GLY A 1179 -22.71 4.44 -11.40
C GLY A 1179 -22.65 5.64 -12.35
N GLY A 1180 -22.08 6.77 -11.92
CA GLY A 1180 -22.02 7.99 -12.74
C GLY A 1180 -23.37 8.68 -12.95
N THR A 1181 -24.34 8.41 -12.07
CA THR A 1181 -25.69 8.96 -12.08
C THR A 1181 -25.81 10.29 -11.34
N LEU A 1182 -24.92 10.59 -10.40
CA LEU A 1182 -24.90 11.86 -9.69
C LEU A 1182 -23.46 12.29 -9.39
N LYS A 1183 -23.13 13.52 -9.79
CA LYS A 1183 -21.92 14.25 -9.41
C LYS A 1183 -22.32 15.63 -8.91
N SER A 1184 -21.88 16.03 -7.72
CA SER A 1184 -22.09 17.41 -7.24
C SER A 1184 -20.97 17.89 -6.34
N HIS A 1185 -20.85 19.20 -6.20
CA HIS A 1185 -20.00 19.84 -5.20
C HIS A 1185 -20.60 21.17 -4.76
N PHE A 1186 -20.39 21.54 -3.50
CA PHE A 1186 -20.94 22.76 -2.92
C PHE A 1186 -19.96 23.37 -1.92
N LEU A 1187 -19.68 24.67 -2.08
CA LEU A 1187 -18.95 25.49 -1.12
C LEU A 1187 -19.91 26.44 -0.42
N TYR A 1188 -20.03 26.29 0.89
CA TYR A 1188 -20.83 27.15 1.74
C TYR A 1188 -19.98 27.98 2.68
N MET A 1189 -20.49 29.15 3.07
CA MET A 1189 -19.94 30.00 4.12
C MET A 1189 -21.04 30.40 5.12
N ARG A 1190 -20.67 30.54 6.39
CA ARG A 1190 -21.62 30.88 7.45
C ARG A 1190 -22.26 32.25 7.21
N LEU A 1191 -23.57 32.35 7.35
CA LEU A 1191 -24.37 33.51 6.91
C LEU A 1191 -23.96 34.81 7.59
N ASP A 1192 -23.63 34.78 8.88
CA ASP A 1192 -23.21 35.96 9.65
C ASP A 1192 -21.94 36.61 9.08
N LEU A 1193 -20.99 35.79 8.62
CA LEU A 1193 -19.75 36.26 8.02
C LEU A 1193 -20.01 36.87 6.63
N VAL A 1194 -20.78 36.19 5.77
CA VAL A 1194 -21.11 36.72 4.44
C VAL A 1194 -21.89 38.03 4.57
N LYS A 1195 -22.88 38.09 5.46
CA LYS A 1195 -23.65 39.30 5.75
C LYS A 1195 -22.74 40.46 6.17
N LEU A 1196 -21.82 40.21 7.10
CA LEU A 1196 -20.90 41.24 7.57
C LEU A 1196 -19.97 41.73 6.46
N TYR A 1197 -19.52 40.84 5.57
CA TYR A 1197 -18.70 41.20 4.41
C TYR A 1197 -19.46 42.10 3.43
N LEU A 1198 -20.67 41.69 3.05
CA LEU A 1198 -21.55 42.43 2.14
C LEU A 1198 -21.88 43.83 2.67
N GLN A 1199 -22.23 43.94 3.96
CA GLN A 1199 -22.51 45.22 4.61
C GLN A 1199 -21.29 46.16 4.65
N ARG A 1200 -20.10 45.63 4.98
CA ARG A 1200 -18.86 46.44 5.01
C ARG A 1200 -18.47 46.98 3.64
N LYS A 1201 -18.88 46.31 2.56
CA LYS A 1201 -18.53 46.68 1.18
C LYS A 1201 -19.67 47.36 0.42
N ALA A 1202 -20.87 47.49 0.99
CA ALA A 1202 -22.08 47.96 0.31
C ALA A 1202 -22.36 47.16 -0.98
N ARG A 1203 -22.32 45.84 -0.87
CA ARG A 1203 -22.50 44.87 -1.96
C ARG A 1203 -23.62 43.89 -1.65
N SER A 1204 -24.11 43.22 -2.68
CA SER A 1204 -25.09 42.14 -2.60
C SER A 1204 -24.55 40.87 -3.24
N LEU A 1205 -25.10 39.72 -2.83
CA LEU A 1205 -24.84 38.42 -3.45
C LEU A 1205 -26.01 38.06 -4.37
N ALA A 1206 -25.70 37.72 -5.61
CA ALA A 1206 -26.64 37.17 -6.57
C ALA A 1206 -26.18 35.78 -7.02
N TRP A 1207 -27.11 34.86 -7.24
CA TRP A 1207 -26.84 33.55 -7.85
C TRP A 1207 -27.36 33.52 -9.27
N LEU A 1208 -26.50 33.10 -10.19
CA LEU A 1208 -26.85 32.75 -11.55
C LEU A 1208 -26.85 31.22 -11.65
N VAL A 1209 -28.04 30.62 -11.62
CA VAL A 1209 -28.25 29.18 -11.68
C VAL A 1209 -28.54 28.83 -13.14
N TRP A 1210 -27.68 28.07 -13.80
CA TRP A 1210 -27.93 27.68 -15.19
C TRP A 1210 -27.21 26.39 -15.57
N GLY A 1211 -27.67 25.74 -16.63
CA GLY A 1211 -26.94 24.65 -17.25
C GLY A 1211 -27.69 24.07 -18.44
N GLU A 1212 -27.39 22.82 -18.78
CA GLU A 1212 -27.90 22.20 -19.99
C GLU A 1212 -28.50 20.83 -19.70
N ARG A 1213 -29.66 20.57 -20.28
CA ARG A 1213 -30.18 19.24 -20.54
C ARG A 1213 -29.38 18.64 -21.69
N THR A 1214 -28.89 17.43 -21.53
CA THR A 1214 -28.06 16.74 -22.51
C THR A 1214 -28.34 15.23 -22.51
N LEU A 1215 -27.55 14.48 -23.27
CA LEU A 1215 -27.60 13.03 -23.35
C LEU A 1215 -26.21 12.45 -23.03
N GLN A 1216 -26.15 11.14 -22.77
CA GLN A 1216 -24.89 10.41 -22.75
C GLN A 1216 -24.12 10.64 -24.06
N HIS A 1217 -22.80 10.80 -23.98
CA HIS A 1217 -21.98 11.30 -25.09
C HIS A 1217 -22.16 10.53 -26.40
N GLN A 1218 -22.24 9.19 -26.34
CA GLN A 1218 -22.46 8.35 -27.52
C GLN A 1218 -23.83 8.63 -28.17
N GLU A 1219 -24.88 8.77 -27.36
CA GLU A 1219 -26.24 9.05 -27.81
C GLU A 1219 -26.39 10.47 -28.36
N PHE A 1220 -25.73 11.43 -27.71
CA PHE A 1220 -25.64 12.82 -28.16
C PHE A 1220 -25.03 12.89 -29.57
N MET A 1221 -23.88 12.23 -29.76
CA MET A 1221 -23.19 12.18 -31.05
C MET A 1221 -24.01 11.45 -32.13
N ALA A 1222 -24.68 10.34 -31.78
CA ALA A 1222 -25.49 9.57 -32.71
C ALA A 1222 -26.73 10.33 -33.22
N ARG A 1223 -27.25 11.28 -32.43
CA ARG A 1223 -28.49 12.02 -32.72
C ARG A 1223 -28.27 13.49 -33.06
N GLN A 1224 -27.04 13.88 -33.37
CA GLN A 1224 -26.67 15.29 -33.58
C GLN A 1224 -27.56 16.00 -34.62
N GLU A 1225 -27.91 15.33 -35.72
CA GLU A 1225 -28.81 15.87 -36.74
C GLU A 1225 -30.25 16.08 -36.20
N GLU A 1226 -30.78 15.12 -35.43
CA GLU A 1226 -32.13 15.14 -34.83
C GLU A 1226 -32.30 16.31 -33.85
N ILE A 1227 -31.27 16.59 -33.05
CA ILE A 1227 -31.29 17.55 -31.95
C ILE A 1227 -30.73 18.93 -32.33
N SER A 1228 -30.08 19.06 -33.48
CA SER A 1228 -29.44 20.31 -33.95
C SER A 1228 -30.33 21.55 -33.87
N GLY A 1229 -31.62 21.42 -34.21
CA GLY A 1229 -32.59 22.52 -34.14
C GLY A 1229 -32.85 23.01 -32.72
N VAL A 1230 -32.93 22.08 -31.75
CA VAL A 1230 -33.11 22.39 -30.33
C VAL A 1230 -31.84 23.02 -29.74
N LEU A 1231 -30.67 22.57 -30.20
CA LEU A 1231 -29.39 23.16 -29.79
C LEU A 1231 -29.24 24.59 -30.32
N ALA A 1232 -29.60 24.84 -31.58
CA ALA A 1232 -29.53 26.16 -32.21
C ALA A 1232 -30.56 27.16 -31.65
N ALA A 1233 -31.71 26.67 -31.16
CA ALA A 1233 -32.72 27.48 -30.49
C ALA A 1233 -32.43 27.72 -29.00
N HIS A 1234 -31.45 27.01 -28.42
CA HIS A 1234 -31.10 27.05 -27.00
C HIS A 1234 -32.17 26.51 -26.04
N ASP A 1235 -33.19 25.77 -26.51
CA ASP A 1235 -34.27 25.25 -25.65
C ASP A 1235 -33.80 24.20 -24.60
N HIS A 1236 -32.59 23.67 -24.79
CA HIS A 1236 -31.94 22.73 -23.88
C HIS A 1236 -31.31 23.39 -22.65
N ILE A 1237 -31.32 24.71 -22.57
CA ILE A 1237 -30.76 25.47 -21.47
C ILE A 1237 -31.85 25.80 -20.47
N HIS A 1238 -31.56 25.58 -19.20
CA HIS A 1238 -32.36 26.08 -18.08
C HIS A 1238 -31.58 27.15 -17.33
N LYS A 1239 -32.26 28.22 -16.91
CA LYS A 1239 -31.64 29.30 -16.15
C LYS A 1239 -32.61 29.97 -15.16
N GLN A 1240 -32.10 30.28 -13.97
CA GLN A 1240 -32.80 30.94 -12.87
C GLN A 1240 -31.83 31.90 -12.18
N ALA A 1241 -32.32 33.03 -11.66
CA ALA A 1241 -31.49 33.95 -10.90
C ALA A 1241 -32.15 34.36 -9.58
N TYR A 1242 -31.32 34.47 -8.55
CA TYR A 1242 -31.74 34.76 -7.19
C TYR A 1242 -30.87 35.86 -6.60
N VAL A 1243 -31.45 36.72 -5.78
CA VAL A 1243 -30.71 37.74 -5.02
C VAL A 1243 -30.92 37.51 -3.55
N TRP A 1244 -29.82 37.50 -2.79
CA TRP A 1244 -29.89 37.37 -1.35
C TRP A 1244 -30.47 38.64 -0.71
N SER A 1245 -31.39 38.50 0.24
CA SER A 1245 -31.93 39.62 1.02
C SER A 1245 -32.18 39.21 2.47
N GLU A 1246 -32.15 40.19 3.38
CA GLU A 1246 -32.35 39.94 4.83
C GLU A 1246 -33.72 39.34 5.18
N ALA A 1247 -34.73 39.52 4.32
CA ALA A 1247 -36.10 39.12 4.58
C ALA A 1247 -36.47 37.73 4.01
N ASN A 1248 -35.71 37.21 3.03
CA ASN A 1248 -35.79 35.87 2.40
C ASN A 1248 -34.98 35.85 1.07
N LEU A 1249 -34.74 34.67 0.49
CA LEU A 1249 -34.30 34.53 -0.91
C LEU A 1249 -35.40 35.04 -1.86
N LYS A 1250 -35.10 36.03 -2.71
CA LYS A 1250 -36.03 36.53 -3.73
C LYS A 1250 -35.65 35.97 -5.09
N GLU A 1251 -36.60 35.29 -5.73
CA GLU A 1251 -36.51 34.95 -7.14
C GLU A 1251 -36.59 36.23 -7.96
N ALA A 1252 -35.61 36.43 -8.83
CA ALA A 1252 -35.40 37.72 -9.48
C ALA A 1252 -35.97 37.80 -10.90
N LEU A 1253 -36.33 36.66 -11.49
CA LEU A 1253 -36.82 36.54 -12.87
C LEU A 1253 -38.35 36.38 -12.98
N SER A 1254 -39.08 36.35 -11.86
CA SER A 1254 -40.55 36.10 -11.86
C SER A 1254 -41.42 37.37 -11.88
N ASP A 1255 -40.83 38.57 -11.89
CA ASP A 1255 -41.56 39.82 -12.15
C ASP A 1255 -41.38 40.24 -13.63
N SER A 1256 -42.06 39.53 -14.54
CA SER A 1256 -42.52 40.17 -15.79
C SER A 1256 -43.65 41.14 -15.42
N PRO A 1257 -43.78 42.31 -16.07
CA PRO A 1257 -45.08 42.98 -16.12
C PRO A 1257 -46.17 42.05 -16.70
#